data_AF-A0A4V1XD99-F1
#
_entry.id   AF-A0A4V1XD99-F1
#
_cell.length_a   1.000
_cell.length_b   1.000
_cell.length_c   1.000
_cell.angle_alpha   90.00
_cell.angle_beta   90.00
_cell.angle_gamma   90.00
#
_symmetry.space_group_name_H-M   'P 1'
#
loop_
_entity.id
_entity.type
_entity.pdbx_description
1 polymer ?
#
loop_
_entity_poly.entity_id
_entity_poly.type
_entity_poly.pdbx_seq_one_letter_code
_entity_poly.pdbx_strand_id
1 'polypeptide(L)'
;MVSLVWGASLARSAVDLNGAQVVAPVIEDDPSPITDNNAGVAATGAPVENPKKWEELLDASLDIVPACAVTGKELQEKLALSASGSGGKGSGGEVAILLEGMRKFFNAEDNYDENFLFAYYRQTVASVYIGGGLGKPTIGSAMETLAARLQTGGSIPGRTVAQLCNGGRQPERVFGVFIDITGDLAGVQKTAWDWSQGNCAADRELVSAGVLPSIKHIQVVAGDSYAFLAFKYGINGADFTKYNLKKDLCSTFMPGDYVCYSAGDPYTEPKPNPPKAGPDGTCTTHLIANRDSCAALAKKYGLTISQIKRFNKGKTWAWTECTAMLSGYNMCLSEGTAPLPPPQQGTECGPLVPGTKPPNNKSILLADLNPYPLKACCNNWGFYSPFAAHCEIHAPKDGGPDSKLPGFQRTYVSNCGTEIKQNSGPPAAFERIGYYKSWNLERDCLWLKAKNVNNDLSYTQAIIDNRKKFATNLAQFVKNKGLDGVDIDWEYPGAPDILIGGQPIGKPGDGVAYLRFLITLKSKLQNKSVSIAAPVSYWYLKAFPIDKIAAVIDYIVYITYDLYGQWDYGNVNAFDSCPSGKYIRSHAGYISNAEINKIIRRGDGARTFHDGGSNTDIMLYQGDYVSYMTLTTKNTRRADFKGLNFAGSIDWAIDLQAFISDNFESASGNGAPGKEGCVMGRDESVNSGYLCAFSCKYDFCPDSLCSCRVTGPIEPPPPEVKGMDDIIAWDELNLDLNRLCRTRAG
;
A
#
# COMPACT_ATOMS: atom_id res chain seq x y z
N MET A 1 -23.06 14.21 5.50
CA MET A 1 -22.28 14.23 4.25
C MET A 1 -21.61 12.87 4.07
N VAL A 2 -22.25 11.95 3.35
CA VAL A 2 -21.69 10.62 2.98
C VAL A 2 -22.32 10.25 1.64
N SER A 3 -21.80 10.78 0.53
CA SER A 3 -22.47 10.64 -0.78
C SER A 3 -21.56 10.62 -2.03
N LEU A 4 -20.22 10.71 -1.90
CA LEU A 4 -19.32 10.90 -3.05
C LEU A 4 -18.14 9.92 -3.18
N VAL A 5 -17.98 8.94 -2.29
CA VAL A 5 -16.79 8.04 -2.27
C VAL A 5 -17.07 6.63 -2.83
N TRP A 6 -18.32 6.31 -3.22
CA TRP A 6 -18.73 4.94 -3.59
C TRP A 6 -19.08 4.74 -5.08
N GLY A 7 -18.63 5.63 -5.98
CA GLY A 7 -18.92 5.56 -7.42
C GLY A 7 -17.83 4.98 -8.33
N ALA A 8 -16.60 4.83 -7.84
CA ALA A 8 -15.41 4.66 -8.69
C ALA A 8 -15.32 3.33 -9.48
N SER A 9 -16.08 2.29 -9.10
CA SER A 9 -16.03 0.96 -9.73
C SER A 9 -17.09 0.70 -10.82
N LEU A 10 -18.02 1.64 -11.07
CA LEU A 10 -19.14 1.45 -12.00
C LEU A 10 -19.07 2.35 -13.26
N ALA A 11 -18.21 3.36 -13.26
CA ALA A 11 -18.17 4.41 -14.28
C ALA A 11 -17.07 4.21 -15.36
N ARG A 12 -16.73 2.96 -15.73
CA ARG A 12 -15.73 2.69 -16.79
C ARG A 12 -16.30 2.66 -18.21
N SER A 13 -17.63 2.58 -18.38
CA SER A 13 -18.26 2.29 -19.67
C SER A 13 -19.46 3.22 -19.93
N ALA A 14 -19.17 4.43 -20.42
CA ALA A 14 -20.13 5.34 -21.04
C ALA A 14 -19.63 5.70 -22.45
N VAL A 15 -20.46 5.47 -23.48
CA VAL A 15 -20.04 5.45 -24.89
C VAL A 15 -21.03 6.27 -25.75
N ASP A 16 -20.54 7.07 -26.69
CA ASP A 16 -21.35 7.77 -27.71
C ASP A 16 -21.59 6.86 -28.93
N LEU A 17 -22.53 7.20 -29.82
CA LEU A 17 -23.03 6.37 -30.92
C LEU A 17 -21.97 5.83 -31.90
N ASN A 18 -20.76 6.40 -31.88
CA ASN A 18 -19.63 6.00 -32.73
C ASN A 18 -18.68 4.98 -32.06
N GLY A 19 -18.95 4.57 -30.81
CA GLY A 19 -18.11 3.60 -30.07
C GLY A 19 -16.95 4.21 -29.25
N ALA A 20 -16.89 5.55 -29.12
CA ALA A 20 -15.88 6.26 -28.34
C ALA A 20 -16.35 6.51 -26.88
N GLN A 21 -15.44 6.41 -25.92
CA GLN A 21 -15.72 6.72 -24.50
C GLN A 21 -16.02 8.21 -24.30
N VAL A 22 -17.00 8.52 -23.44
CA VAL A 22 -17.53 9.88 -23.23
C VAL A 22 -16.86 10.63 -22.06
N VAL A 23 -16.10 9.94 -21.21
CA VAL A 23 -15.43 10.54 -20.04
C VAL A 23 -14.02 9.97 -19.89
N ALA A 24 -13.04 10.83 -19.62
CA ALA A 24 -11.68 10.41 -19.29
C ALA A 24 -11.65 9.64 -17.95
N PRO A 25 -10.76 8.65 -17.78
CA PRO A 25 -10.61 7.94 -16.51
C PRO A 25 -10.16 8.90 -15.41
N VAL A 26 -10.82 8.81 -14.24
CA VAL A 26 -10.43 9.57 -13.04
C VAL A 26 -9.08 9.05 -12.55
N ILE A 27 -8.08 9.94 -12.55
CA ILE A 27 -6.77 9.75 -11.92
C ILE A 27 -6.88 10.20 -10.45
N GLU A 28 -6.09 9.66 -9.53
CA GLU A 28 -6.27 9.79 -8.06
C GLU A 28 -6.18 11.22 -7.45
N ASP A 29 -5.93 12.27 -8.25
CA ASP A 29 -5.64 13.64 -7.80
C ASP A 29 -6.66 14.72 -8.28
N ASP A 30 -7.97 14.43 -8.33
CA ASP A 30 -8.99 15.47 -8.56
C ASP A 30 -10.26 15.35 -7.68
N PRO A 31 -10.51 16.29 -6.74
CA PRO A 31 -11.72 16.30 -5.92
C PRO A 31 -12.91 16.95 -6.64
N SER A 32 -13.54 16.19 -7.54
CA SER A 32 -14.89 16.37 -8.13
C SER A 32 -15.03 17.30 -9.35
N PRO A 33 -15.49 16.75 -10.49
CA PRO A 33 -16.37 17.46 -11.42
C PRO A 33 -17.85 17.23 -11.09
N ILE A 34 -18.73 18.07 -11.64
CA ILE A 34 -20.20 18.04 -11.50
C ILE A 34 -20.72 18.52 -10.12
N THR A 35 -20.73 19.84 -9.92
CA THR A 35 -21.93 20.67 -10.19
C THR A 35 -21.54 22.15 -10.32
N ASP A 36 -21.81 22.78 -11.48
CA ASP A 36 -22.77 23.88 -11.54
C ASP A 36 -23.09 24.28 -13.00
N ASN A 37 -24.27 24.89 -13.18
CA ASN A 37 -24.82 25.21 -14.50
C ASN A 37 -24.18 26.44 -15.16
N ASN A 38 -24.36 26.55 -16.49
CA ASN A 38 -24.13 27.71 -17.36
C ASN A 38 -22.70 28.02 -17.83
N ALA A 39 -22.19 27.22 -18.78
CA ALA A 39 -21.44 27.76 -19.91
C ALA A 39 -21.57 26.83 -21.13
N GLY A 40 -21.86 27.39 -22.30
CA GLY A 40 -21.84 26.63 -23.55
C GLY A 40 -20.40 26.38 -24.00
N VAL A 41 -19.93 25.14 -23.91
CA VAL A 41 -18.67 24.69 -24.52
C VAL A 41 -19.01 23.60 -25.53
N ALA A 42 -18.74 23.87 -26.81
CA ALA A 42 -18.96 22.90 -27.87
C ALA A 42 -17.94 21.75 -27.75
N ALA A 43 -18.41 20.51 -27.81
CA ALA A 43 -17.53 19.34 -27.80
C ALA A 43 -16.77 19.25 -29.13
N THR A 44 -15.49 19.64 -29.11
CA THR A 44 -14.52 19.45 -30.21
C THR A 44 -13.36 18.55 -29.78
N GLY A 45 -13.66 17.51 -28.99
CA GLY A 45 -12.71 16.45 -28.66
C GLY A 45 -12.63 15.41 -29.77
N ALA A 46 -11.42 14.98 -30.12
CA ALA A 46 -11.21 13.86 -31.04
C ALA A 46 -11.77 12.55 -30.43
N PRO A 47 -12.22 11.58 -31.25
CA PRO A 47 -12.73 10.31 -30.75
C PRO A 47 -11.64 9.56 -29.97
N VAL A 48 -11.95 9.23 -28.71
CA VAL A 48 -11.11 8.37 -27.88
C VAL A 48 -11.31 6.92 -28.33
N GLU A 49 -10.24 6.28 -28.81
CA GLU A 49 -10.28 4.87 -29.20
C GLU A 49 -10.54 3.95 -27.99
N ASN A 50 -11.21 2.83 -28.23
CA ASN A 50 -11.52 1.84 -27.21
C ASN A 50 -10.21 1.35 -26.54
N PRO A 51 -10.03 1.49 -25.21
CA PRO A 51 -8.82 1.03 -24.52
C PRO A 51 -8.51 -0.46 -24.70
N LYS A 52 -9.52 -1.31 -25.00
CA LYS A 52 -9.31 -2.73 -25.33
C LYS A 52 -8.61 -2.97 -26.68
N LYS A 53 -8.40 -1.93 -27.49
CA LYS A 53 -7.69 -1.98 -28.78
C LYS A 53 -6.25 -1.46 -28.72
N TRP A 54 -5.78 -1.04 -27.56
CA TRP A 54 -4.38 -0.65 -27.38
C TRP A 54 -3.51 -1.90 -27.26
N GLU A 55 -2.50 -2.03 -28.12
CA GLU A 55 -1.62 -3.21 -28.22
C GLU A 55 -0.87 -3.54 -26.91
N GLU A 56 -0.75 -2.58 -25.99
CA GLU A 56 -0.10 -2.73 -24.68
C GLU A 56 -1.05 -3.16 -23.54
N LEU A 57 -2.37 -3.30 -23.77
CA LEU A 57 -3.35 -3.73 -22.76
C LEU A 57 -3.76 -5.21 -22.88
N LEU A 58 -3.06 -6.00 -23.70
CA LEU A 58 -3.29 -7.42 -23.90
C LEU A 58 -2.41 -8.30 -22.99
N ASP A 59 -2.89 -8.51 -21.77
CA ASP A 59 -3.03 -9.89 -21.26
C ASP A 59 -4.49 -10.12 -20.86
N ALA A 60 -5.36 -9.99 -21.87
CA ALA A 60 -6.77 -10.34 -21.74
C ALA A 60 -6.87 -11.85 -21.54
N SER A 61 -7.52 -12.28 -20.45
CA SER A 61 -7.84 -13.67 -20.16
C SER A 61 -8.86 -14.21 -21.17
N LEU A 62 -8.38 -14.55 -22.37
CA LEU A 62 -9.18 -15.12 -23.47
C LEU A 62 -9.64 -16.57 -23.21
N ASP A 63 -9.24 -17.17 -22.10
CA ASP A 63 -9.79 -18.44 -21.60
C ASP A 63 -11.15 -18.28 -20.87
N ILE A 64 -11.71 -17.07 -20.78
CA ILE A 64 -13.10 -16.83 -20.34
C ILE A 64 -13.99 -16.40 -21.50
N VAL A 65 -14.07 -17.22 -22.57
CA VAL A 65 -15.21 -17.19 -23.50
C VAL A 65 -15.75 -18.60 -23.74
N PRO A 66 -16.82 -18.96 -23.01
CA PRO A 66 -17.96 -19.58 -23.67
C PRO A 66 -19.26 -18.77 -23.48
N ALA A 67 -19.18 -17.43 -23.49
CA ALA A 67 -20.37 -16.57 -23.62
C ALA A 67 -21.05 -16.70 -25.00
N CYS A 68 -20.32 -17.17 -26.01
CA CYS A 68 -20.82 -17.38 -27.38
C CYS A 68 -21.11 -18.86 -27.72
N ALA A 69 -20.82 -19.79 -26.81
CA ALA A 69 -21.28 -21.17 -26.93
C ALA A 69 -22.68 -21.30 -26.32
N VAL A 70 -23.72 -21.32 -27.16
CA VAL A 70 -25.11 -21.57 -26.73
C VAL A 70 -25.22 -22.98 -26.15
N THR A 71 -25.00 -23.09 -24.84
CA THR A 71 -25.18 -24.31 -24.04
C THR A 71 -26.37 -24.20 -23.09
N GLY A 72 -26.96 -23.00 -22.97
CA GLY A 72 -28.25 -22.78 -22.32
C GLY A 72 -29.40 -23.15 -23.24
N LYS A 73 -30.43 -23.80 -22.68
CA LYS A 73 -31.71 -24.02 -23.37
C LYS A 73 -32.45 -22.69 -23.53
N GLU A 74 -32.98 -22.40 -24.71
CA GLU A 74 -33.88 -21.26 -24.90
C GLU A 74 -35.10 -21.41 -23.97
N LEU A 75 -35.28 -20.40 -23.11
CA LEU A 75 -36.43 -20.21 -22.26
C LEU A 75 -36.97 -18.83 -22.61
N GLN A 76 -38.23 -18.73 -23.00
CA GLN A 76 -38.84 -17.43 -23.20
C GLN A 76 -39.35 -16.95 -21.83
N GLU A 77 -39.05 -15.71 -21.44
CA GLU A 77 -39.25 -15.25 -20.06
C GLU A 77 -39.93 -13.88 -20.02
N LYS A 78 -40.76 -13.70 -18.99
CA LYS A 78 -41.70 -12.58 -18.91
C LYS A 78 -41.10 -11.32 -18.31
N LEU A 79 -40.47 -10.51 -19.16
CA LEU A 79 -40.01 -9.15 -18.80
C LEU A 79 -41.19 -8.31 -18.31
N ALA A 80 -41.10 -7.83 -17.08
CA ALA A 80 -42.02 -6.85 -16.53
C ALA A 80 -41.63 -5.47 -17.08
N LEU A 81 -42.57 -4.82 -17.77
CA LEU A 81 -42.42 -3.45 -18.22
C LEU A 81 -43.11 -2.51 -17.23
N SER A 82 -42.42 -1.45 -16.81
CA SER A 82 -42.97 -0.35 -16.01
C SER A 82 -42.56 0.98 -16.62
N ALA A 83 -43.43 1.99 -16.50
CA ALA A 83 -43.21 3.30 -17.10
C ALA A 83 -43.79 4.43 -16.23
N SER A 84 -43.23 5.64 -16.31
CA SER A 84 -43.77 6.83 -15.64
C SER A 84 -44.76 7.60 -16.51
N GLY A 85 -45.34 8.68 -15.97
CA GLY A 85 -46.23 9.56 -16.73
C GLY A 85 -45.55 10.25 -17.92
N SER A 86 -46.36 10.76 -18.85
CA SER A 86 -45.90 11.52 -20.02
C SER A 86 -45.32 12.89 -19.59
N GLY A 87 -44.01 13.07 -19.71
CA GLY A 87 -43.35 14.32 -19.30
C GLY A 87 -41.99 14.65 -19.92
N GLY A 88 -41.41 13.77 -20.75
CA GLY A 88 -40.10 13.98 -21.37
C GLY A 88 -40.15 14.65 -22.74
N LYS A 89 -39.08 15.37 -23.11
CA LYS A 89 -38.90 16.02 -24.42
C LYS A 89 -38.15 15.15 -25.46
N GLY A 90 -38.06 13.85 -25.24
CA GLY A 90 -37.33 12.90 -26.11
C GLY A 90 -38.21 12.23 -27.17
N SER A 91 -37.59 11.83 -28.28
CA SER A 91 -38.27 11.10 -29.37
C SER A 91 -37.97 9.59 -29.37
N GLY A 92 -38.90 8.78 -29.91
CA GLY A 92 -38.74 7.33 -30.00
C GLY A 92 -37.62 6.89 -30.95
N GLY A 93 -37.28 7.75 -31.91
CA GLY A 93 -36.10 7.59 -32.74
C GLY A 93 -34.81 7.68 -31.93
N GLU A 94 -34.67 8.68 -31.05
CA GLU A 94 -33.48 8.85 -30.20
C GLU A 94 -33.29 7.67 -29.23
N VAL A 95 -34.37 7.19 -28.61
CA VAL A 95 -34.32 6.01 -27.73
C VAL A 95 -33.94 4.75 -28.51
N ALA A 96 -34.51 4.54 -29.70
CA ALA A 96 -34.19 3.37 -30.52
C ALA A 96 -32.75 3.39 -31.06
N ILE A 97 -32.23 4.56 -31.43
CA ILE A 97 -30.82 4.75 -31.84
C ILE A 97 -29.88 4.40 -30.68
N LEU A 98 -30.20 4.86 -29.45
CA LEU A 98 -29.44 4.54 -28.25
C LEU A 98 -29.42 3.02 -27.97
N LEU A 99 -30.58 2.36 -27.97
CA LEU A 99 -30.70 0.92 -27.74
C LEU A 99 -29.99 0.10 -28.84
N GLU A 100 -30.02 0.54 -30.08
CA GLU A 100 -29.30 -0.10 -31.18
C GLU A 100 -27.77 0.02 -31.04
N GLY A 101 -27.28 1.17 -30.57
CA GLY A 101 -25.87 1.35 -30.21
C GLY A 101 -25.43 0.40 -29.10
N MET A 102 -26.24 0.30 -28.04
CA MET A 102 -26.00 -0.65 -26.94
C MET A 102 -26.01 -2.11 -27.41
N ARG A 103 -26.96 -2.50 -28.29
CA ARG A 103 -27.03 -3.85 -28.88
C ARG A 103 -25.76 -4.17 -29.65
N LYS A 104 -25.26 -3.24 -30.47
CA LYS A 104 -23.99 -3.41 -31.21
C LYS A 104 -22.79 -3.54 -30.30
N PHE A 105 -22.73 -2.77 -29.20
CA PHE A 105 -21.63 -2.86 -28.23
C PHE A 105 -21.49 -4.27 -27.63
N PHE A 106 -22.58 -4.89 -27.18
CA PHE A 106 -22.55 -6.26 -26.61
C PHE A 106 -22.32 -7.37 -27.64
N ASN A 107 -22.58 -7.10 -28.92
CA ASN A 107 -22.36 -8.04 -30.01
C ASN A 107 -20.92 -7.99 -30.57
N ALA A 108 -20.11 -6.99 -30.19
CA ALA A 108 -18.71 -6.91 -30.59
C ALA A 108 -17.84 -7.89 -29.78
N GLU A 109 -16.92 -8.58 -30.46
CA GLU A 109 -16.08 -9.64 -29.87
C GLU A 109 -15.24 -9.12 -28.67
N ASP A 110 -14.70 -7.91 -28.79
CA ASP A 110 -13.93 -7.21 -27.75
C ASP A 110 -14.70 -7.00 -26.42
N ASN A 111 -16.02 -7.17 -26.41
CA ASN A 111 -16.91 -6.90 -25.29
C ASN A 111 -17.65 -8.16 -24.79
N TYR A 112 -17.14 -9.36 -25.08
CA TYR A 112 -17.76 -10.63 -24.70
C TYR A 112 -17.71 -10.95 -23.19
N ASP A 113 -16.85 -10.28 -22.43
CA ASP A 113 -16.79 -10.24 -20.96
C ASP A 113 -17.84 -9.31 -20.31
N GLU A 114 -18.27 -8.25 -21.00
CA GLU A 114 -19.11 -7.19 -20.42
C GLU A 114 -20.50 -7.69 -19.99
N ASN A 115 -20.98 -7.24 -18.82
CA ASN A 115 -22.28 -7.63 -18.24
C ASN A 115 -23.18 -6.43 -17.86
N PHE A 116 -22.72 -5.20 -18.03
CA PHE A 116 -23.53 -3.99 -17.94
C PHE A 116 -23.01 -2.91 -18.89
N LEU A 117 -23.84 -1.91 -19.20
CA LEU A 117 -23.45 -0.75 -20.00
C LEU A 117 -24.34 0.44 -19.65
N PHE A 118 -23.73 1.63 -19.58
CA PHE A 118 -24.44 2.91 -19.59
C PHE A 118 -24.25 3.57 -20.96
N ALA A 119 -25.31 4.14 -21.50
CA ALA A 119 -25.29 4.90 -22.74
C ALA A 119 -25.98 6.24 -22.56
N TYR A 120 -25.47 7.26 -23.24
CA TYR A 120 -26.04 8.59 -23.24
C TYR A 120 -26.20 9.09 -24.67
N TYR A 121 -27.36 9.65 -24.99
CA TYR A 121 -27.57 10.37 -26.24
C TYR A 121 -28.46 11.59 -26.02
N ARG A 122 -27.89 12.78 -26.25
CA ARG A 122 -28.52 14.11 -26.13
C ARG A 122 -29.00 14.49 -24.73
N GLN A 123 -30.12 13.92 -24.29
CA GLN A 123 -30.75 14.06 -22.96
C GLN A 123 -31.33 12.71 -22.47
N THR A 124 -31.20 11.65 -23.27
CA THR A 124 -31.63 10.29 -22.89
C THR A 124 -30.44 9.55 -22.29
N VAL A 125 -30.63 9.03 -21.08
CA VAL A 125 -29.72 8.09 -20.44
C VAL A 125 -30.36 6.70 -20.51
N ALA A 126 -29.57 5.66 -20.76
CA ALA A 126 -30.01 4.29 -20.50
C ALA A 126 -28.92 3.42 -19.86
N SER A 127 -29.37 2.39 -19.14
CA SER A 127 -28.53 1.31 -18.65
C SER A 127 -29.09 -0.04 -19.07
N VAL A 128 -28.21 -0.99 -19.37
CA VAL A 128 -28.55 -2.42 -19.37
C VAL A 128 -27.69 -3.16 -18.35
N TYR A 129 -28.29 -4.14 -17.67
CA TYR A 129 -27.61 -5.12 -16.84
C TYR A 129 -28.05 -6.53 -17.26
N ILE A 130 -27.09 -7.45 -17.39
CA ILE A 130 -27.34 -8.88 -17.57
C ILE A 130 -26.57 -9.68 -16.51
N GLY A 131 -27.30 -10.44 -15.70
CA GLY A 131 -26.69 -11.39 -14.77
C GLY A 131 -25.96 -12.50 -15.52
N GLY A 132 -24.79 -12.92 -15.03
CA GLY A 132 -23.93 -13.91 -15.70
C GLY A 132 -24.51 -15.32 -15.90
N GLY A 133 -25.73 -15.59 -15.42
CA GLY A 133 -26.52 -16.78 -15.70
C GLY A 133 -27.53 -16.60 -16.83
N LEU A 134 -27.47 -15.53 -17.62
CA LEU A 134 -28.30 -15.26 -18.79
C LEU A 134 -27.42 -15.06 -20.03
N GLY A 135 -27.84 -15.60 -21.18
CA GLY A 135 -27.05 -15.50 -22.42
C GLY A 135 -27.18 -14.13 -23.09
N LYS A 136 -26.11 -13.63 -23.70
CA LYS A 136 -26.10 -12.32 -24.38
C LYS A 136 -27.19 -12.10 -25.45
N PRO A 137 -27.71 -13.12 -26.18
CA PRO A 137 -28.89 -12.94 -27.04
C PRO A 137 -30.15 -12.38 -26.34
N THR A 138 -30.26 -12.50 -25.01
CA THR A 138 -31.30 -11.83 -24.21
C THR A 138 -31.28 -10.31 -24.37
N ILE A 139 -30.09 -9.69 -24.48
CA ILE A 139 -29.94 -8.25 -24.71
C ILE A 139 -30.53 -7.86 -26.06
N GLY A 140 -30.16 -8.57 -27.14
CA GLY A 140 -30.65 -8.28 -28.49
C GLY A 140 -32.17 -8.36 -28.59
N SER A 141 -32.75 -9.49 -28.16
CA SER A 141 -34.21 -9.70 -28.18
C SER A 141 -34.96 -8.66 -27.35
N ALA A 142 -34.47 -8.31 -26.16
CA ALA A 142 -35.09 -7.32 -25.30
C ALA A 142 -34.98 -5.89 -25.87
N MET A 143 -33.81 -5.50 -26.39
CA MET A 143 -33.59 -4.16 -26.97
C MET A 143 -34.40 -3.96 -28.25
N GLU A 144 -34.45 -4.94 -29.15
CA GLU A 144 -35.28 -4.90 -30.35
C GLU A 144 -36.77 -4.75 -30.01
N THR A 145 -37.26 -5.57 -29.06
CA THR A 145 -38.66 -5.53 -28.64
C THR A 145 -39.02 -4.21 -27.95
N LEU A 146 -38.12 -3.67 -27.13
CA LEU A 146 -38.32 -2.40 -26.42
C LEU A 146 -38.26 -1.21 -27.39
N ALA A 147 -37.30 -1.19 -28.32
CA ALA A 147 -37.20 -0.16 -29.36
C ALA A 147 -38.46 -0.14 -30.24
N ALA A 148 -38.91 -1.29 -30.76
CA ALA A 148 -40.11 -1.39 -31.58
C ALA A 148 -41.38 -0.92 -30.83
N ARG A 149 -41.51 -1.23 -29.54
CA ARG A 149 -42.63 -0.76 -28.70
C ARG A 149 -42.59 0.74 -28.45
N LEU A 150 -41.41 1.34 -28.29
CA LEU A 150 -41.24 2.78 -28.06
C LEU A 150 -41.29 3.62 -29.36
N GLN A 151 -41.04 3.00 -30.53
CA GLN A 151 -41.23 3.63 -31.84
C GLN A 151 -42.71 3.65 -32.31
N THR A 152 -43.52 2.70 -31.85
CA THR A 152 -44.94 2.55 -32.25
C THR A 152 -45.92 3.25 -31.30
N GLY A 153 -45.46 3.69 -30.13
CA GLY A 153 -46.21 4.52 -29.19
C GLY A 153 -46.21 6.01 -29.56
N GLY A 154 -47.16 6.76 -29.00
CA GLY A 154 -47.22 8.22 -29.11
C GLY A 154 -46.23 8.93 -28.18
N SER A 155 -46.72 9.76 -27.27
CA SER A 155 -45.89 10.41 -26.24
C SER A 155 -45.15 9.39 -25.39
N ILE A 156 -43.83 9.55 -25.23
CA ILE A 156 -42.99 8.59 -24.53
C ILE A 156 -42.95 8.89 -23.02
N PRO A 157 -43.04 7.86 -22.16
CA PRO A 157 -42.83 7.98 -20.72
C PRO A 157 -41.48 8.62 -20.37
N GLY A 158 -41.46 9.48 -19.33
CA GLY A 158 -40.21 10.07 -18.85
C GLY A 158 -39.17 9.01 -18.43
N ARG A 159 -39.66 7.90 -17.87
CA ARG A 159 -38.91 6.72 -17.42
C ARG A 159 -39.55 5.46 -17.97
N THR A 160 -38.74 4.54 -18.48
CA THR A 160 -39.17 3.21 -18.92
C THR A 160 -38.19 2.15 -18.42
N VAL A 161 -38.70 1.19 -17.65
CA VAL A 161 -37.94 0.04 -17.14
C VAL A 161 -38.52 -1.26 -17.70
N ALA A 162 -37.70 -2.05 -18.37
CA ALA A 162 -38.00 -3.44 -18.75
C ALA A 162 -37.08 -4.39 -17.98
N GLN A 163 -37.61 -5.21 -17.07
CA GLN A 163 -36.78 -6.05 -16.20
C GLN A 163 -37.29 -7.48 -16.05
N LEU A 164 -36.35 -8.43 -16.01
CA LEU A 164 -36.53 -9.78 -15.52
C LEU A 164 -36.15 -9.83 -14.04
N CYS A 165 -36.93 -9.16 -13.20
CA CYS A 165 -36.69 -9.11 -11.77
C CYS A 165 -37.98 -9.27 -10.98
N ASN A 166 -37.96 -10.17 -10.01
CA ASN A 166 -38.96 -10.30 -8.96
C ASN A 166 -38.24 -10.54 -7.63
N GLY A 167 -38.79 -10.04 -6.52
CA GLY A 167 -38.15 -10.11 -5.21
C GLY A 167 -37.79 -11.55 -4.84
N GLY A 168 -36.49 -11.85 -4.81
CA GLY A 168 -35.94 -13.20 -4.61
C GLY A 168 -35.09 -13.76 -5.77
N ARG A 169 -35.04 -13.11 -6.94
CA ARG A 169 -34.02 -13.47 -7.97
C ARG A 169 -32.62 -13.06 -7.50
N GLN A 170 -31.66 -13.95 -7.70
CA GLN A 170 -30.24 -13.67 -7.50
C GLN A 170 -29.69 -12.80 -8.65
N PRO A 171 -28.66 -11.96 -8.43
CA PRO A 171 -28.09 -11.06 -9.45
C PRO A 171 -27.81 -11.75 -10.79
N GLU A 172 -27.30 -12.98 -10.76
CA GLU A 172 -26.93 -13.77 -11.93
C GLU A 172 -28.13 -14.17 -12.80
N ARG A 173 -29.37 -13.98 -12.32
CA ARG A 173 -30.63 -14.24 -13.04
C ARG A 173 -31.50 -12.98 -13.21
N VAL A 174 -30.95 -11.81 -12.88
CA VAL A 174 -31.58 -10.51 -13.15
C VAL A 174 -31.16 -10.03 -14.54
N PHE A 175 -32.11 -9.49 -15.29
CA PHE A 175 -31.87 -8.69 -16.48
C PHE A 175 -32.66 -7.40 -16.34
N GLY A 176 -32.13 -6.29 -16.82
CA GLY A 176 -32.83 -5.01 -16.78
C GLY A 176 -32.34 -4.03 -17.83
N VAL A 177 -33.27 -3.29 -18.41
CA VAL A 177 -33.02 -2.09 -19.21
C VAL A 177 -33.81 -0.95 -18.59
N PHE A 178 -33.14 0.15 -18.23
CA PHE A 178 -33.78 1.40 -17.78
C PHE A 178 -33.39 2.50 -18.75
N ILE A 179 -34.39 3.25 -19.20
CA ILE A 179 -34.28 4.44 -20.05
C ILE A 179 -34.92 5.61 -19.29
N ASP A 180 -34.19 6.71 -19.15
CA ASP A 180 -34.70 7.99 -18.64
C ASP A 180 -34.46 9.06 -19.72
N ILE A 181 -35.54 9.69 -20.21
CA ILE A 181 -35.51 10.75 -21.24
C ILE A 181 -35.56 12.17 -20.63
N THR A 182 -35.33 12.29 -19.32
CA THR A 182 -35.26 13.55 -18.56
C THR A 182 -33.84 13.90 -18.14
N GLY A 183 -32.91 12.95 -18.20
CA GLY A 183 -31.48 13.12 -17.91
C GLY A 183 -31.05 12.60 -16.53
N ASP A 184 -31.88 11.83 -15.82
CA ASP A 184 -31.55 11.34 -14.46
C ASP A 184 -30.54 10.18 -14.49
N LEU A 185 -29.27 10.52 -14.74
CA LEU A 185 -28.14 9.58 -14.72
C LEU A 185 -28.00 8.90 -13.35
N ALA A 186 -28.26 9.60 -12.24
CA ALA A 186 -28.13 9.05 -10.89
C ALA A 186 -29.19 7.97 -10.62
N GLY A 187 -30.44 8.20 -11.02
CA GLY A 187 -31.52 7.21 -10.99
C GLY A 187 -31.22 5.98 -11.85
N VAL A 188 -30.70 6.20 -13.07
CA VAL A 188 -30.30 5.12 -13.98
C VAL A 188 -29.15 4.28 -13.42
N GLN A 189 -28.07 4.91 -12.93
CA GLN A 189 -26.94 4.24 -12.28
C GLN A 189 -27.36 3.46 -11.03
N LYS A 190 -28.19 4.07 -10.17
CA LYS A 190 -28.71 3.42 -8.97
C LYS A 190 -29.52 2.17 -9.31
N THR A 191 -30.34 2.21 -10.35
CA THR A 191 -31.18 1.06 -10.74
C THR A 191 -30.37 -0.08 -11.33
N ALA A 192 -29.33 0.22 -12.13
CA ALA A 192 -28.39 -0.79 -12.62
C ALA A 192 -27.56 -1.42 -11.48
N TRP A 193 -27.19 -0.61 -10.48
CA TRP A 193 -26.60 -1.12 -9.24
C TRP A 193 -27.57 -2.00 -8.46
N ASP A 194 -28.83 -1.58 -8.30
CA ASP A 194 -29.86 -2.39 -7.63
C ASP A 194 -29.99 -3.76 -8.31
N TRP A 195 -30.00 -3.83 -9.65
CA TRP A 195 -29.97 -5.10 -10.39
C TRP A 195 -28.70 -5.93 -10.16
N SER A 196 -27.53 -5.30 -10.07
CA SER A 196 -26.27 -6.00 -9.73
C SER A 196 -26.27 -6.60 -8.32
N GLN A 197 -27.13 -6.08 -7.43
CA GLN A 197 -27.39 -6.62 -6.09
C GLN A 197 -28.61 -7.57 -6.05
N GLY A 198 -29.28 -7.82 -7.18
CA GLY A 198 -30.47 -8.68 -7.26
C GLY A 198 -31.78 -7.97 -6.89
N ASN A 199 -31.72 -6.67 -6.60
CA ASN A 199 -32.88 -5.85 -6.27
C ASN A 199 -33.57 -5.37 -7.55
N CYS A 200 -34.90 -5.31 -7.53
CA CYS A 200 -35.68 -4.86 -8.67
C CYS A 200 -35.88 -3.34 -8.63
N ALA A 201 -35.99 -2.73 -9.81
CA ALA A 201 -36.28 -1.29 -9.91
C ALA A 201 -37.58 -0.97 -9.18
N ALA A 202 -37.47 -0.15 -8.14
CA ALA A 202 -38.56 0.25 -7.25
C ALA A 202 -38.59 1.78 -7.14
N ASP A 203 -39.10 2.42 -8.19
CA ASP A 203 -39.44 3.85 -8.19
C ASP A 203 -40.94 4.00 -7.91
N ARG A 204 -41.31 4.99 -7.10
CA ARG A 204 -42.71 5.29 -6.76
C ARG A 204 -43.48 5.90 -7.94
N GLU A 205 -42.79 6.39 -8.96
CA GLU A 205 -43.38 6.99 -10.16
C GLU A 205 -43.59 5.99 -11.32
N LEU A 206 -43.11 4.75 -11.18
CA LEU A 206 -43.25 3.71 -12.21
C LEU A 206 -44.53 2.88 -12.02
N VAL A 207 -45.42 2.88 -13.01
CA VAL A 207 -46.61 2.02 -13.08
C VAL A 207 -46.43 0.87 -14.08
N SER A 208 -47.07 -0.28 -13.81
CA SER A 208 -46.98 -1.48 -14.66
C SER A 208 -47.57 -1.23 -16.06
N ALA A 209 -46.80 -1.59 -17.09
CA ALA A 209 -47.07 -1.31 -18.50
C ALA A 209 -47.10 -2.56 -19.41
N GLY A 210 -47.10 -3.77 -18.83
CA GLY A 210 -47.30 -5.04 -19.54
C GLY A 210 -46.19 -6.09 -19.35
N VAL A 211 -46.26 -7.19 -20.12
CA VAL A 211 -45.36 -8.36 -20.00
C VAL A 211 -45.16 -9.10 -21.35
N LEU A 212 -44.00 -9.72 -21.61
CA LEU A 212 -43.58 -10.36 -22.89
C LEU A 212 -43.32 -11.91 -22.78
N PRO A 213 -43.95 -12.87 -23.51
CA PRO A 213 -43.94 -14.37 -23.24
C PRO A 213 -42.57 -15.15 -23.21
N SER A 214 -42.40 -16.43 -22.78
CA SER A 214 -43.04 -17.41 -21.82
C SER A 214 -42.41 -18.85 -21.74
N ILE A 215 -42.25 -19.46 -20.52
CA ILE A 215 -42.29 -20.94 -20.17
C ILE A 215 -41.02 -21.83 -20.46
N LYS A 216 -40.56 -22.90 -19.72
CA LYS A 216 -40.77 -23.55 -18.37
C LYS A 216 -39.68 -24.65 -18.01
N HIS A 217 -39.12 -24.66 -16.78
CA HIS A 217 -39.03 -25.78 -15.76
C HIS A 217 -38.14 -25.36 -14.55
N ILE A 218 -38.31 -25.93 -13.33
CA ILE A 218 -37.87 -25.25 -12.08
C ILE A 218 -36.99 -26.11 -11.13
N GLN A 219 -35.86 -25.52 -10.74
CA GLN A 219 -35.01 -25.87 -9.61
C GLN A 219 -35.38 -24.98 -8.41
N VAL A 220 -35.38 -25.51 -7.18
CA VAL A 220 -35.67 -24.72 -5.97
C VAL A 220 -34.63 -23.60 -5.79
N VAL A 221 -35.05 -22.38 -5.47
CA VAL A 221 -34.15 -21.26 -5.16
C VAL A 221 -34.33 -20.75 -3.72
N ALA A 222 -33.34 -20.01 -3.22
CA ALA A 222 -33.39 -19.43 -1.87
C ALA A 222 -34.59 -18.49 -1.72
N GLY A 223 -35.45 -18.78 -0.73
CA GLY A 223 -36.67 -18.02 -0.45
C GLY A 223 -37.97 -18.67 -0.95
N ASP A 224 -37.92 -19.73 -1.76
CA ASP A 224 -39.11 -20.53 -2.04
C ASP A 224 -39.63 -21.20 -0.75
N SER A 225 -40.95 -21.21 -0.53
CA SER A 225 -41.60 -21.94 0.55
C SER A 225 -42.57 -22.99 0.00
N TYR A 226 -42.91 -23.99 0.82
CA TYR A 226 -43.83 -25.06 0.42
C TYR A 226 -45.18 -24.52 -0.10
N ALA A 227 -45.78 -23.58 0.64
CA ALA A 227 -47.03 -22.92 0.25
C ALA A 227 -46.86 -22.05 -1.00
N PHE A 228 -45.72 -21.37 -1.15
CA PHE A 228 -45.43 -20.54 -2.32
C PHE A 228 -45.26 -21.39 -3.59
N LEU A 229 -44.55 -22.51 -3.53
CA LEU A 229 -44.37 -23.42 -4.68
C LEU A 229 -45.71 -24.05 -5.11
N ALA A 230 -46.52 -24.53 -4.17
CA ALA A 230 -47.85 -25.07 -4.45
C ALA A 230 -48.75 -24.00 -5.12
N PHE A 231 -48.80 -22.79 -4.57
CA PHE A 231 -49.55 -21.65 -5.11
C PHE A 231 -49.05 -21.23 -6.51
N LYS A 232 -47.73 -21.08 -6.68
CA LYS A 232 -47.05 -20.64 -7.92
C LYS A 232 -47.28 -21.57 -9.11
N TYR A 233 -47.56 -22.86 -8.86
CA TYR A 233 -47.87 -23.84 -9.91
C TYR A 233 -49.35 -24.26 -9.94
N GLY A 234 -50.22 -23.66 -9.12
CA GLY A 234 -51.66 -23.92 -9.13
C GLY A 234 -52.05 -25.30 -8.59
N ILE A 235 -51.24 -25.88 -7.71
CA ILE A 235 -51.43 -27.22 -7.15
C ILE A 235 -51.90 -27.07 -5.71
N ASN A 236 -52.95 -27.79 -5.30
CA ASN A 236 -53.35 -27.79 -3.90
C ASN A 236 -52.30 -28.52 -3.03
N GLY A 237 -52.19 -28.16 -1.76
CA GLY A 237 -51.16 -28.73 -0.88
C GLY A 237 -51.25 -30.26 -0.69
N ALA A 238 -52.43 -30.86 -0.86
CA ALA A 238 -52.59 -32.31 -0.73
C ALA A 238 -51.97 -33.05 -1.93
N ASP A 239 -52.20 -32.58 -3.15
CA ASP A 239 -51.58 -33.14 -4.35
C ASP A 239 -50.08 -32.88 -4.41
N PHE A 240 -49.61 -31.70 -3.97
CA PHE A 240 -48.17 -31.41 -3.87
C PHE A 240 -47.46 -32.33 -2.85
N THR A 241 -48.14 -32.69 -1.73
CA THR A 241 -47.66 -33.71 -0.79
C THR A 241 -47.61 -35.10 -1.44
N LYS A 242 -48.66 -35.46 -2.17
CA LYS A 242 -48.82 -36.75 -2.86
C LYS A 242 -47.75 -37.00 -3.94
N TYR A 243 -47.28 -35.95 -4.62
CA TYR A 243 -46.21 -36.05 -5.62
C TYR A 243 -44.80 -36.12 -5.02
N ASN A 244 -44.62 -35.82 -3.72
CA ASN A 244 -43.30 -35.69 -3.09
C ASN A 244 -43.26 -36.48 -1.76
N LEU A 245 -43.28 -37.81 -1.86
CA LEU A 245 -43.53 -38.76 -0.76
C LEU A 245 -42.49 -38.82 0.39
N LYS A 246 -41.55 -37.88 0.46
CA LYS A 246 -40.47 -37.86 1.48
C LYS A 246 -40.97 -37.18 2.77
N LYS A 247 -41.14 -37.96 3.84
CA LYS A 247 -41.83 -37.55 5.10
C LYS A 247 -41.26 -36.31 5.82
N ASP A 248 -40.01 -35.93 5.54
CA ASP A 248 -39.26 -34.84 6.17
C ASP A 248 -39.04 -33.60 5.26
N LEU A 249 -39.52 -33.66 4.00
CA LEU A 249 -39.17 -32.69 2.95
C LEU A 249 -39.43 -31.22 3.34
N CYS A 250 -40.54 -30.96 4.03
CA CYS A 250 -40.97 -29.61 4.44
C CYS A 250 -39.99 -28.92 5.40
N SER A 251 -39.10 -29.68 6.06
CA SER A 251 -38.14 -29.17 7.04
C SER A 251 -36.67 -29.23 6.59
N THR A 252 -36.38 -29.83 5.43
CA THR A 252 -34.99 -30.16 5.04
C THR A 252 -34.57 -29.72 3.64
N PHE A 253 -35.48 -29.21 2.80
CA PHE A 253 -35.15 -28.87 1.41
C PHE A 253 -34.33 -27.58 1.30
N MET A 254 -33.37 -27.56 0.39
CA MET A 254 -32.41 -26.46 0.18
C MET A 254 -32.41 -25.95 -1.28
N PRO A 255 -31.88 -24.74 -1.53
CA PRO A 255 -31.65 -24.25 -2.89
C PRO A 255 -30.84 -25.25 -3.72
N GLY A 256 -31.32 -25.51 -4.93
CA GLY A 256 -30.77 -26.52 -5.83
C GLY A 256 -31.43 -27.90 -5.72
N ASP A 257 -32.36 -28.13 -4.79
CA ASP A 257 -33.17 -29.37 -4.77
C ASP A 257 -34.25 -29.36 -5.87
N TYR A 258 -34.78 -30.55 -6.18
CA TYR A 258 -35.85 -30.76 -7.17
C TYR A 258 -37.11 -31.32 -6.49
N VAL A 259 -38.27 -30.79 -6.89
CA VAL A 259 -39.59 -31.23 -6.39
C VAL A 259 -40.56 -31.43 -7.56
N CYS A 260 -41.36 -32.49 -7.47
CA CYS A 260 -42.31 -32.88 -8.49
C CYS A 260 -43.59 -32.04 -8.38
N TYR A 261 -44.01 -31.41 -9.47
CA TYR A 261 -45.24 -30.60 -9.53
C TYR A 261 -46.36 -31.29 -10.35
N SER A 262 -46.19 -32.58 -10.66
CA SER A 262 -47.19 -33.47 -11.25
C SER A 262 -46.90 -34.92 -10.85
N ALA A 263 -47.86 -35.83 -11.05
CA ALA A 263 -47.65 -37.26 -10.87
C ALA A 263 -46.63 -37.82 -11.89
N GLY A 264 -45.78 -38.73 -11.43
CA GLY A 264 -44.74 -39.42 -12.19
C GLY A 264 -43.81 -40.19 -11.25
N ASP A 265 -42.86 -40.96 -11.80
CA ASP A 265 -41.87 -41.66 -10.96
C ASP A 265 -40.96 -40.66 -10.22
N PRO A 266 -40.52 -40.96 -8.98
CA PRO A 266 -39.68 -40.05 -8.21
C PRO A 266 -38.36 -39.75 -8.91
N TYR A 267 -38.01 -38.47 -9.06
CA TYR A 267 -36.73 -38.07 -9.61
C TYR A 267 -35.57 -38.53 -8.71
N THR A 268 -34.78 -39.49 -9.17
CA THR A 268 -33.50 -39.87 -8.57
C THR A 268 -32.36 -39.10 -9.24
N GLU A 269 -31.81 -38.12 -8.53
CA GLU A 269 -30.64 -37.35 -8.98
C GLU A 269 -29.44 -38.29 -9.21
N PRO A 270 -28.79 -38.27 -10.39
CA PRO A 270 -27.59 -39.07 -10.63
C PRO A 270 -26.47 -38.59 -9.70
N LYS A 271 -26.03 -39.44 -8.75
CA LYS A 271 -24.91 -39.08 -7.86
C LYS A 271 -23.66 -38.79 -8.71
N PRO A 272 -23.08 -37.57 -8.63
CA PRO A 272 -21.80 -37.30 -9.25
C PRO A 272 -20.74 -38.25 -8.67
N ASN A 273 -19.88 -38.80 -9.53
CA ASN A 273 -18.74 -39.57 -9.04
C ASN A 273 -17.78 -38.63 -8.33
N PRO A 274 -17.37 -38.92 -7.07
CA PRO A 274 -16.38 -38.13 -6.36
C PRO A 274 -15.10 -37.93 -7.19
N PRO A 275 -14.56 -36.70 -7.25
CA PRO A 275 -13.28 -36.44 -7.88
C PRO A 275 -12.15 -37.30 -7.30
N LYS A 276 -11.17 -37.62 -8.13
CA LYS A 276 -9.97 -38.39 -7.75
C LYS A 276 -8.73 -37.54 -7.97
N ALA A 277 -7.68 -37.87 -7.23
CA ALA A 277 -6.36 -37.24 -7.40
C ALA A 277 -5.89 -37.32 -8.85
N GLY A 278 -5.11 -36.33 -9.26
CA GLY A 278 -4.40 -36.33 -10.54
C GLY A 278 -3.36 -37.46 -10.60
N PRO A 279 -2.85 -37.81 -11.81
CA PRO A 279 -1.82 -38.84 -11.97
C PRO A 279 -0.51 -38.56 -11.24
N ASP A 280 -0.24 -37.29 -10.92
CA ASP A 280 0.88 -36.78 -10.13
C ASP A 280 0.69 -36.93 -8.61
N GLY A 281 -0.52 -37.30 -8.16
CA GLY A 281 -0.92 -37.39 -6.76
C GLY A 281 -1.39 -36.06 -6.15
N THR A 282 -1.52 -34.99 -6.94
CA THR A 282 -2.13 -33.73 -6.52
C THR A 282 -3.64 -33.91 -6.38
N CYS A 283 -4.26 -33.27 -5.39
CA CYS A 283 -5.71 -33.34 -5.23
C CYS A 283 -6.43 -32.68 -6.42
N THR A 284 -7.68 -33.08 -6.69
CA THR A 284 -8.53 -32.31 -7.61
C THR A 284 -8.67 -30.90 -7.05
N THR A 285 -8.06 -29.94 -7.74
CA THR A 285 -8.01 -28.54 -7.30
C THR A 285 -9.27 -27.81 -7.77
N HIS A 286 -9.83 -27.02 -6.88
CA HIS A 286 -10.91 -26.08 -7.15
C HIS A 286 -10.46 -24.69 -6.73
N LEU A 287 -10.46 -23.74 -7.65
CA LEU A 287 -10.24 -22.33 -7.33
C LEU A 287 -11.53 -21.78 -6.72
N ILE A 288 -11.46 -21.36 -5.46
CA ILE A 288 -12.61 -20.82 -4.72
C ILE A 288 -13.10 -19.57 -5.46
N ALA A 289 -14.36 -19.61 -5.90
CA ALA A 289 -15.06 -18.48 -6.48
C ALA A 289 -15.88 -17.75 -5.40
N ASN A 290 -16.28 -16.52 -5.69
CA ASN A 290 -17.25 -15.81 -4.85
C ASN A 290 -18.55 -16.62 -4.76
N ARG A 291 -19.15 -16.67 -3.56
CA ARG A 291 -20.34 -17.48 -3.19
C ARG A 291 -20.13 -19.01 -3.11
N ASP A 292 -18.92 -19.54 -3.28
CA ASP A 292 -18.66 -20.94 -2.97
C ASP A 292 -18.87 -21.24 -1.49
N SER A 293 -19.36 -22.44 -1.21
CA SER A 293 -19.44 -23.00 0.14
C SER A 293 -19.19 -24.50 0.10
N CYS A 294 -18.65 -25.07 1.18
CA CYS A 294 -18.47 -26.52 1.27
C CYS A 294 -19.77 -27.31 1.10
N ALA A 295 -20.93 -26.75 1.44
CA ALA A 295 -22.23 -27.41 1.22
C ALA A 295 -22.59 -27.47 -0.28
N ALA A 296 -22.42 -26.36 -1.01
CA ALA A 296 -22.65 -26.31 -2.45
C ALA A 296 -21.67 -27.21 -3.21
N LEU A 297 -20.38 -27.15 -2.86
CA LEU A 297 -19.34 -28.01 -3.45
C LEU A 297 -19.55 -29.49 -3.10
N ALA A 298 -19.95 -29.80 -1.86
CA ALA A 298 -20.29 -31.17 -1.47
C ALA A 298 -21.39 -31.75 -2.37
N LYS A 299 -22.49 -31.02 -2.58
CA LYS A 299 -23.56 -31.44 -3.48
C LYS A 299 -23.08 -31.56 -4.93
N LYS A 300 -22.39 -30.53 -5.46
CA LYS A 300 -21.91 -30.46 -6.85
C LYS A 300 -20.97 -31.63 -7.22
N TYR A 301 -20.12 -32.07 -6.28
CA TYR A 301 -19.09 -33.08 -6.54
C TYR A 301 -19.36 -34.44 -5.88
N GLY A 302 -20.55 -34.67 -5.32
CA GLY A 302 -20.91 -35.95 -4.69
C GLY A 302 -20.12 -36.27 -3.41
N LEU A 303 -19.68 -35.24 -2.69
CA LEU A 303 -18.87 -35.32 -1.47
C LEU A 303 -19.72 -35.03 -0.22
N THR A 304 -19.14 -35.25 0.95
CA THR A 304 -19.63 -34.70 2.23
C THR A 304 -18.75 -33.52 2.66
N ILE A 305 -19.32 -32.60 3.45
CA ILE A 305 -18.55 -31.50 4.06
C ILE A 305 -17.37 -32.03 4.89
N SER A 306 -17.55 -33.17 5.58
CA SER A 306 -16.49 -33.83 6.35
C SER A 306 -15.34 -34.36 5.48
N GLN A 307 -15.64 -34.86 4.26
CA GLN A 307 -14.60 -35.21 3.29
C GLN A 307 -13.84 -33.95 2.82
N ILE A 308 -14.55 -32.88 2.45
CA ILE A 308 -13.92 -31.62 2.04
C ILE A 308 -13.01 -31.06 3.15
N LYS A 309 -13.46 -31.04 4.41
CA LYS A 309 -12.61 -30.66 5.56
C LYS A 309 -11.37 -31.56 5.66
N ARG A 310 -11.53 -32.89 5.62
CA ARG A 310 -10.40 -33.85 5.64
C ARG A 310 -9.42 -33.63 4.50
N PHE A 311 -9.91 -33.29 3.30
CA PHE A 311 -9.09 -33.03 2.13
C PHE A 311 -8.27 -31.74 2.21
N ASN A 312 -8.50 -30.85 3.18
CA ASN A 312 -7.83 -29.53 3.24
C ASN A 312 -7.13 -29.22 4.56
N LYS A 313 -7.64 -29.75 5.68
CA LYS A 313 -7.13 -29.54 7.04
C LYS A 313 -5.60 -29.67 7.13
N GLY A 314 -4.94 -28.63 7.63
CA GLY A 314 -3.50 -28.61 7.89
C GLY A 314 -2.56 -28.66 6.67
N LYS A 315 -3.08 -28.65 5.43
CA LYS A 315 -2.23 -28.73 4.21
C LYS A 315 -2.57 -27.74 3.10
N THR A 316 -3.82 -27.31 2.99
CA THR A 316 -4.24 -26.34 1.96
C THR A 316 -4.00 -24.91 2.46
N TRP A 317 -3.33 -24.09 1.65
CA TRP A 317 -3.14 -22.66 1.93
C TRP A 317 -4.49 -21.91 1.90
N ALA A 318 -4.65 -20.91 2.75
CA ALA A 318 -5.87 -20.15 3.01
C ALA A 318 -7.10 -20.96 3.49
N TRP A 319 -6.92 -22.16 4.05
CA TRP A 319 -8.05 -23.03 4.44
C TRP A 319 -8.77 -22.62 5.74
N THR A 320 -9.93 -22.00 5.59
CA THR A 320 -10.77 -21.45 6.68
C THR A 320 -11.88 -22.39 7.18
N GLU A 321 -11.68 -23.71 7.16
CA GLU A 321 -12.61 -24.69 7.77
C GLU A 321 -14.11 -24.55 7.36
N CYS A 322 -14.35 -24.11 6.12
CA CYS A 322 -15.67 -23.84 5.52
C CYS A 322 -16.45 -22.61 6.07
N THR A 323 -15.85 -21.73 6.89
CA THR A 323 -16.58 -20.60 7.50
C THR A 323 -16.33 -19.23 6.86
N ALA A 324 -15.20 -19.03 6.18
CA ALA A 324 -14.87 -17.78 5.49
C ALA A 324 -13.94 -18.05 4.29
N MET A 325 -14.45 -18.77 3.29
CA MET A 325 -13.63 -19.24 2.15
C MET A 325 -13.08 -18.06 1.33
N LEU A 326 -11.77 -18.02 1.11
CA LEU A 326 -11.11 -16.90 0.41
C LEU A 326 -11.20 -17.10 -1.11
N SER A 327 -11.95 -16.23 -1.78
CA SER A 327 -12.04 -16.20 -3.25
C SER A 327 -10.65 -15.99 -3.87
N GLY A 328 -10.36 -16.69 -4.96
CA GLY A 328 -9.05 -16.67 -5.60
C GLY A 328 -7.98 -17.55 -4.95
N TYR A 329 -8.33 -18.36 -3.95
CA TYR A 329 -7.43 -19.39 -3.38
C TYR A 329 -7.84 -20.80 -3.78
N ASN A 330 -6.86 -21.71 -3.83
CA ASN A 330 -7.07 -23.10 -4.23
C ASN A 330 -7.54 -23.97 -3.05
N MET A 331 -8.42 -24.94 -3.31
CA MET A 331 -8.78 -25.99 -2.36
C MET A 331 -8.86 -27.38 -3.00
N CYS A 332 -8.72 -28.42 -2.17
CA CYS A 332 -8.84 -29.81 -2.57
C CYS A 332 -10.28 -30.33 -2.50
N LEU A 333 -10.72 -31.02 -3.55
CA LEU A 333 -11.97 -31.79 -3.62
C LEU A 333 -11.75 -33.32 -3.66
N SER A 334 -10.51 -33.78 -3.49
CA SER A 334 -10.16 -35.18 -3.33
C SER A 334 -8.97 -35.36 -2.37
N GLU A 335 -8.61 -36.61 -2.06
CA GLU A 335 -7.29 -36.90 -1.49
C GLU A 335 -6.16 -36.49 -2.45
N GLY A 336 -4.96 -36.29 -1.92
CA GLY A 336 -3.77 -35.86 -2.66
C GLY A 336 -2.96 -34.77 -1.95
N THR A 337 -1.85 -34.36 -2.56
CA THR A 337 -1.09 -33.15 -2.16
C THR A 337 -1.88 -31.89 -2.49
N ALA A 338 -1.79 -30.87 -1.63
CA ALA A 338 -2.39 -29.56 -1.91
C ALA A 338 -1.57 -28.83 -3.00
N PRO A 339 -2.21 -28.08 -3.90
CA PRO A 339 -1.53 -27.24 -4.88
C PRO A 339 -0.86 -26.03 -4.20
N LEU A 340 0.03 -25.36 -4.92
CA LEU A 340 0.46 -24.01 -4.55
C LEU A 340 -0.76 -23.04 -4.60
N PRO A 341 -0.80 -22.00 -3.75
CA PRO A 341 -1.73 -20.90 -3.92
C PRO A 341 -1.36 -20.09 -5.18
N PRO A 342 -2.30 -19.33 -5.78
CA PRO A 342 -1.98 -18.46 -6.91
C PRO A 342 -0.96 -17.37 -6.52
N PRO A 343 0.05 -17.11 -7.36
CA PRO A 343 1.14 -16.19 -7.03
C PRO A 343 0.65 -14.75 -6.90
N GLN A 344 1.29 -13.98 -6.02
CA GLN A 344 0.93 -12.60 -5.71
C GLN A 344 2.11 -11.67 -5.95
N GLN A 345 1.90 -10.63 -6.75
CA GLN A 345 2.95 -9.64 -7.02
C GLN A 345 3.37 -8.89 -5.76
N GLY A 346 4.66 -8.55 -5.67
CA GLY A 346 5.25 -7.89 -4.51
C GLY A 346 5.46 -8.78 -3.28
N THR A 347 5.11 -10.07 -3.32
CA THR A 347 5.41 -11.00 -2.22
C THR A 347 6.86 -11.48 -2.26
N GLU A 348 7.46 -11.62 -1.09
CA GLU A 348 8.89 -11.85 -0.89
C GLU A 348 9.22 -13.12 -0.09
N CYS A 349 8.23 -13.73 0.56
CA CYS A 349 8.38 -14.96 1.32
C CYS A 349 7.14 -15.87 1.21
N GLY A 350 7.28 -17.14 1.60
CA GLY A 350 6.18 -18.10 1.56
C GLY A 350 5.85 -18.60 0.14
N PRO A 351 4.75 -19.34 -0.03
CA PRO A 351 4.41 -20.00 -1.29
C PRO A 351 3.75 -19.09 -2.33
N LEU A 352 3.46 -17.83 -1.98
CA LEU A 352 2.83 -16.83 -2.85
C LEU A 352 3.82 -16.14 -3.81
N VAL A 353 5.14 -16.28 -3.57
CA VAL A 353 6.19 -15.64 -4.38
C VAL A 353 6.08 -16.07 -5.84
N PRO A 354 6.02 -15.15 -6.82
CA PRO A 354 5.97 -15.48 -8.23
C PRO A 354 7.13 -16.40 -8.66
N GLY A 355 6.82 -17.48 -9.37
CA GLY A 355 7.80 -18.49 -9.80
C GLY A 355 8.14 -19.57 -8.77
N THR A 356 7.45 -19.61 -7.61
CA THR A 356 7.57 -20.70 -6.63
C THR A 356 7.34 -22.07 -7.27
N LYS A 357 8.19 -23.04 -6.95
CA LYS A 357 8.06 -24.44 -7.39
C LYS A 357 7.47 -25.30 -6.27
N PRO A 358 6.65 -26.32 -6.60
CA PRO A 358 6.14 -27.26 -5.59
C PRO A 358 7.29 -27.94 -4.80
N PRO A 359 7.08 -28.35 -3.54
CA PRO A 359 8.12 -28.97 -2.75
C PRO A 359 8.56 -30.33 -3.35
N ASN A 360 9.86 -30.46 -3.65
CA ASN A 360 10.44 -31.73 -4.11
C ASN A 360 10.39 -32.85 -3.05
N ASN A 361 10.12 -32.51 -1.79
CA ASN A 361 9.96 -33.44 -0.68
C ASN A 361 8.65 -33.11 0.06
N LYS A 362 7.77 -34.11 0.21
CA LYS A 362 6.45 -33.97 0.85
C LYS A 362 6.51 -33.64 2.36
N SER A 363 7.69 -33.69 2.97
CA SER A 363 7.91 -33.27 4.36
C SER A 363 8.11 -31.76 4.53
N ILE A 364 8.32 -31.00 3.45
CA ILE A 364 8.45 -29.54 3.48
C ILE A 364 7.04 -28.93 3.44
N LEU A 365 6.71 -28.08 4.42
CA LEU A 365 5.39 -27.43 4.46
C LEU A 365 5.36 -26.26 3.46
N LEU A 366 4.16 -25.90 2.98
CA LEU A 366 4.00 -24.73 2.09
C LEU A 366 4.50 -23.43 2.75
N ALA A 367 4.39 -23.32 4.08
CA ALA A 367 4.88 -22.18 4.87
C ALA A 367 6.42 -22.06 4.89
N ASP A 368 7.14 -23.15 4.63
CA ASP A 368 8.61 -23.18 4.62
C ASP A 368 9.21 -22.85 3.23
N LEU A 369 8.37 -22.68 2.21
CA LEU A 369 8.80 -22.27 0.87
C LEU A 369 9.22 -20.79 0.86
N ASN A 370 10.29 -20.49 0.13
CA ASN A 370 10.88 -19.15 0.03
C ASN A 370 11.04 -18.46 1.41
N PRO A 371 11.87 -19.02 2.30
CA PRO A 371 12.11 -18.42 3.61
C PRO A 371 12.75 -17.04 3.43
N TYR A 372 12.28 -16.06 4.20
CA TYR A 372 12.86 -14.72 4.23
C TYR A 372 14.39 -14.80 4.49
N PRO A 373 15.28 -14.11 3.75
CA PRO A 373 16.72 -14.26 3.92
C PRO A 373 17.28 -13.98 5.33
N LEU A 374 16.70 -13.06 6.11
CA LEU A 374 17.09 -12.88 7.53
C LEU A 374 16.50 -13.95 8.47
N LYS A 375 15.55 -14.75 7.99
CA LYS A 375 14.80 -15.76 8.73
C LYS A 375 14.08 -15.23 9.98
N ALA A 376 13.73 -13.93 9.97
CA ALA A 376 12.77 -13.34 10.89
C ALA A 376 11.35 -13.84 10.52
N CYS A 377 10.34 -12.96 10.46
CA CYS A 377 8.94 -13.40 10.40
C CYS A 377 8.34 -13.21 9.00
N CYS A 378 7.81 -14.29 8.42
CA CYS A 378 6.94 -14.26 7.24
C CYS A 378 5.46 -14.31 7.64
N ASN A 379 4.60 -13.52 6.99
CA ASN A 379 3.16 -13.53 7.21
C ASN A 379 2.38 -14.26 6.10
N ASN A 380 1.10 -14.53 6.34
CA ASN A 380 0.22 -15.31 5.45
C ASN A 380 -0.02 -14.67 4.07
N TRP A 381 0.32 -13.39 3.92
CA TRP A 381 0.24 -12.64 2.67
C TRP A 381 1.58 -12.59 1.91
N GLY A 382 2.62 -13.27 2.41
CA GLY A 382 3.92 -13.37 1.74
C GLY A 382 4.84 -12.16 1.94
N PHE A 383 4.57 -11.31 2.93
CA PHE A 383 5.45 -10.21 3.32
C PHE A 383 6.23 -10.55 4.59
N TYR A 384 7.49 -10.13 4.67
CA TYR A 384 8.31 -10.32 5.86
C TYR A 384 8.43 -9.06 6.71
N SER A 385 8.85 -9.22 7.97
CA SER A 385 9.32 -8.12 8.81
C SER A 385 10.14 -8.66 9.99
N PRO A 386 11.13 -7.90 10.51
CA PRO A 386 11.79 -8.19 11.79
C PRO A 386 10.99 -7.74 13.02
N PHE A 387 9.88 -6.98 12.86
CA PHE A 387 9.13 -6.43 13.99
C PHE A 387 8.22 -7.48 14.66
N ALA A 388 8.17 -7.48 16.00
CA ALA A 388 7.43 -8.47 16.79
C ALA A 388 5.93 -8.56 16.44
N ALA A 389 5.27 -7.43 16.16
CA ALA A 389 3.86 -7.35 15.74
C ALA A 389 3.57 -7.98 14.35
N HIS A 390 4.59 -8.42 13.62
CA HIS A 390 4.49 -9.19 12.37
C HIS A 390 4.75 -10.69 12.57
N CYS A 391 5.23 -11.07 13.76
CA CYS A 391 5.53 -12.43 14.18
C CYS A 391 4.37 -13.10 14.94
N GLU A 392 3.28 -12.38 15.18
CA GLU A 392 2.18 -12.85 16.02
C GLU A 392 1.32 -13.93 15.34
N ILE A 393 1.10 -15.03 16.07
CA ILE A 393 0.30 -16.18 15.60
C ILE A 393 -1.17 -15.92 15.89
N HIS A 394 -1.93 -15.62 14.82
CA HIS A 394 -3.37 -15.36 14.87
C HIS A 394 -4.14 -16.42 14.08
N ALA A 395 -3.79 -17.69 14.26
CA ALA A 395 -4.27 -18.83 13.46
C ALA A 395 -5.26 -19.75 14.22
N PRO A 396 -6.28 -20.33 13.55
CA PRO A 396 -7.15 -21.32 14.16
C PRO A 396 -6.46 -22.69 14.22
N LYS A 397 -6.63 -23.39 15.35
CA LYS A 397 -5.98 -24.67 15.69
C LYS A 397 -6.06 -25.77 14.62
N ASP A 398 -7.10 -25.76 13.79
CA ASP A 398 -7.38 -26.78 12.77
C ASP A 398 -7.40 -26.22 11.33
N GLY A 399 -6.92 -24.98 11.12
CA GLY A 399 -6.91 -24.32 9.81
C GLY A 399 -5.89 -24.86 8.81
N GLY A 400 -5.79 -24.18 7.66
CA GLY A 400 -4.63 -24.29 6.78
C GLY A 400 -3.36 -23.67 7.40
N PRO A 401 -2.17 -23.91 6.81
CA PRO A 401 -0.88 -23.48 7.37
C PRO A 401 -0.76 -21.98 7.71
N ASP A 402 -1.57 -21.13 7.07
CA ASP A 402 -1.54 -19.67 7.05
C ASP A 402 -2.88 -19.03 7.46
N SER A 403 -3.85 -19.85 7.84
CA SER A 403 -5.23 -19.40 8.01
C SER A 403 -5.34 -18.52 9.26
N LYS A 404 -6.09 -17.42 9.16
CA LYS A 404 -6.20 -16.43 10.25
C LYS A 404 -7.56 -16.44 10.95
N LEU A 405 -7.56 -16.03 12.21
CA LEU A 405 -8.76 -15.79 13.01
C LEU A 405 -9.50 -14.52 12.51
N PRO A 406 -10.84 -14.47 12.62
CA PRO A 406 -11.61 -13.26 12.36
C PRO A 406 -11.14 -12.08 13.22
N GLY A 407 -11.14 -10.87 12.66
CA GLY A 407 -10.71 -9.64 13.31
C GLY A 407 -9.23 -9.28 13.11
N PHE A 408 -8.37 -10.25 12.76
CA PHE A 408 -6.95 -9.99 12.48
C PHE A 408 -6.71 -9.71 11.00
N GLN A 409 -5.82 -8.77 10.68
CA GLN A 409 -5.45 -8.46 9.30
C GLN A 409 -4.51 -9.53 8.70
N ARG A 410 -3.59 -10.04 9.51
CA ARG A 410 -2.53 -10.99 9.16
C ARG A 410 -2.40 -12.07 10.24
N THR A 411 -1.88 -13.24 9.87
CA THR A 411 -1.23 -14.16 10.80
C THR A 411 0.17 -14.48 10.29
N TYR A 412 1.06 -14.75 11.22
CA TYR A 412 2.37 -15.31 10.97
C TYR A 412 2.31 -16.75 10.38
N VAL A 413 3.36 -17.16 9.64
CA VAL A 413 3.51 -18.53 9.06
C VAL A 413 4.85 -19.22 9.29
N SER A 414 6.00 -18.53 9.17
CA SER A 414 7.33 -19.14 9.32
C SER A 414 8.41 -18.18 9.88
N ASN A 415 9.22 -18.68 10.82
CA ASN A 415 10.19 -17.95 11.67
C ASN A 415 11.43 -18.82 11.92
N CYS A 416 12.58 -18.20 12.19
CA CYS A 416 13.69 -18.83 12.92
C CYS A 416 14.10 -18.05 14.19
N GLY A 417 13.19 -17.19 14.67
CA GLY A 417 13.38 -16.26 15.79
C GLY A 417 13.84 -14.88 15.32
N THR A 418 13.36 -13.83 16.01
CA THR A 418 13.98 -12.50 16.01
C THR A 418 15.03 -12.35 17.13
N GLU A 419 15.30 -13.44 17.86
CA GLU A 419 16.32 -13.50 18.91
C GLU A 419 17.70 -13.10 18.37
N ILE A 420 18.38 -12.20 19.08
CA ILE A 420 19.73 -11.76 18.73
C ILE A 420 20.69 -12.93 18.95
N LYS A 421 21.20 -13.48 17.85
CA LYS A 421 22.10 -14.63 17.88
C LYS A 421 23.47 -14.22 18.39
N GLN A 422 23.78 -14.63 19.62
CA GLN A 422 25.13 -14.55 20.17
C GLN A 422 26.02 -15.61 19.50
N ASN A 423 26.60 -15.25 18.36
CA ASN A 423 27.46 -16.14 17.56
C ASN A 423 28.85 -16.38 18.19
N SER A 424 29.21 -15.59 19.21
CA SER A 424 30.45 -15.68 19.99
C SER A 424 30.21 -15.22 21.42
N GLY A 425 31.19 -15.51 22.31
CA GLY A 425 31.26 -14.88 23.62
C GLY A 425 31.59 -13.38 23.54
N PRO A 426 31.57 -12.67 24.67
CA PRO A 426 31.89 -11.24 24.74
C PRO A 426 33.36 -10.97 24.34
N PRO A 427 33.65 -9.76 23.81
CA PRO A 427 35.03 -9.33 23.57
C PRO A 427 35.80 -9.16 24.89
N ALA A 428 37.13 -9.22 24.82
CA ALA A 428 38.00 -9.04 25.99
C ALA A 428 37.88 -7.64 26.63
N ALA A 429 37.54 -6.63 25.82
CA ALA A 429 37.19 -5.29 26.24
C ALA A 429 35.99 -4.79 25.43
N PHE A 430 35.16 -3.92 26.01
CA PHE A 430 34.11 -3.21 25.29
C PHE A 430 34.65 -1.84 24.88
N GLU A 431 34.81 -1.61 23.58
CA GLU A 431 35.53 -0.44 23.07
C GLU A 431 34.61 0.77 22.86
N ARG A 432 35.20 1.97 22.86
CA ARG A 432 34.57 3.21 22.39
C ARG A 432 35.47 3.83 21.34
N ILE A 433 35.02 3.81 20.10
CA ILE A 433 35.79 4.27 18.95
C ILE A 433 35.31 5.68 18.58
N GLY A 434 36.25 6.59 18.36
CA GLY A 434 36.00 7.93 17.84
C GLY A 434 36.72 8.12 16.52
N TYR A 435 36.01 8.64 15.52
CA TYR A 435 36.59 8.95 14.21
C TYR A 435 36.82 10.44 14.04
N TYR A 436 37.96 10.80 13.46
CA TYR A 436 38.16 12.13 12.89
C TYR A 436 37.56 12.17 11.47
N LYS A 437 36.29 12.59 11.33
CA LYS A 437 35.71 12.90 10.00
C LYS A 437 36.17 14.31 9.62
N SER A 438 36.87 14.45 8.49
CA SER A 438 37.58 15.69 8.16
C SER A 438 36.62 16.78 7.64
N TRP A 439 36.21 17.68 8.52
CA TRP A 439 35.45 18.90 8.18
C TRP A 439 36.24 20.19 8.42
N ASN A 440 37.56 20.10 8.61
CA ASN A 440 38.40 21.25 8.92
C ASN A 440 38.52 22.20 7.71
N LEU A 441 37.92 23.39 7.85
CA LEU A 441 37.88 24.48 6.87
C LEU A 441 39.13 25.40 6.92
N GLU A 442 40.27 24.88 7.37
CA GLU A 442 41.55 25.62 7.48
C GLU A 442 42.72 24.83 6.86
N ARG A 443 42.46 23.66 6.27
CA ARG A 443 43.46 22.88 5.55
C ARG A 443 43.45 23.22 4.07
N ASP A 444 44.62 23.50 3.48
CA ASP A 444 44.77 23.82 2.05
C ASP A 444 44.20 22.75 1.09
N CYS A 445 43.97 21.52 1.58
CA CYS A 445 43.33 20.44 0.84
C CYS A 445 42.33 19.67 1.73
N LEU A 446 41.35 19.00 1.07
CA LEU A 446 40.16 18.31 1.63
C LEU A 446 38.87 19.18 1.78
N TRP A 447 38.73 20.23 0.97
CA TRP A 447 37.50 21.03 0.84
C TRP A 447 36.35 20.34 0.07
N LEU A 448 35.92 19.15 0.49
CA LEU A 448 34.72 18.55 -0.07
C LEU A 448 33.50 19.03 0.73
N LYS A 449 32.85 20.11 0.25
CA LYS A 449 31.54 20.54 0.78
C LYS A 449 30.59 19.34 0.75
N ALA A 450 29.81 19.11 1.80
CA ALA A 450 28.89 17.96 1.88
C ALA A 450 27.99 17.83 0.62
N LYS A 451 27.48 18.96 0.11
CA LYS A 451 26.70 19.05 -1.13
C LYS A 451 27.44 18.72 -2.44
N ASN A 452 28.73 18.42 -2.38
CA ASN A 452 29.58 17.98 -3.49
C ASN A 452 30.07 16.53 -3.27
N VAL A 453 29.72 15.89 -2.14
CA VAL A 453 30.07 14.48 -1.88
C VAL A 453 29.17 13.61 -2.76
N ASN A 454 29.79 12.85 -3.67
CA ASN A 454 29.14 11.80 -4.47
C ASN A 454 28.11 12.25 -5.53
N ASN A 455 28.00 13.55 -5.83
CA ASN A 455 27.11 14.07 -6.89
C ASN A 455 27.44 13.57 -8.32
N ASP A 456 28.65 13.01 -8.51
CA ASP A 456 29.23 12.61 -9.80
C ASP A 456 29.62 11.12 -9.86
N LEU A 457 29.23 10.33 -8.84
CA LEU A 457 29.60 8.92 -8.66
C LEU A 457 31.12 8.66 -8.58
N SER A 458 31.96 9.70 -8.40
CA SER A 458 33.43 9.57 -8.39
C SER A 458 33.96 8.65 -7.29
N TYR A 459 33.26 8.55 -6.16
CA TYR A 459 33.62 7.65 -5.06
C TYR A 459 33.36 6.18 -5.42
N THR A 460 32.18 5.88 -5.98
CA THR A 460 31.85 4.57 -6.56
C THR A 460 32.89 4.18 -7.62
N GLN A 461 33.25 5.11 -8.51
CA GLN A 461 34.27 4.92 -9.55
C GLN A 461 35.69 4.71 -8.98
N ALA A 462 35.98 5.26 -7.80
CA ALA A 462 37.25 5.06 -7.10
C ALA A 462 37.36 3.64 -6.50
N ILE A 463 36.27 3.14 -5.92
CA ILE A 463 36.20 1.81 -5.29
C ILE A 463 36.14 0.68 -6.32
N ILE A 464 35.28 0.80 -7.33
CA ILE A 464 35.03 -0.28 -8.31
C ILE A 464 36.16 -0.32 -9.35
N ASP A 465 36.30 0.75 -10.14
CA ASP A 465 37.15 0.74 -11.34
C ASP A 465 38.62 1.08 -11.02
N ASN A 466 38.86 1.99 -10.07
CA ASN A 466 40.21 2.41 -9.68
C ASN A 466 40.74 1.70 -8.41
N ARG A 467 40.07 0.62 -7.99
CA ARG A 467 40.27 -0.15 -6.75
C ARG A 467 41.71 -0.23 -6.23
N LYS A 468 42.65 -0.67 -7.08
CA LYS A 468 44.06 -0.87 -6.71
C LYS A 468 44.77 0.45 -6.38
N LYS A 469 44.48 1.51 -7.14
CA LYS A 469 45.06 2.85 -6.94
C LYS A 469 44.48 3.49 -5.68
N PHE A 470 43.15 3.49 -5.55
CA PHE A 470 42.48 4.06 -4.38
C PHE A 470 42.92 3.38 -3.06
N ALA A 471 42.90 2.04 -3.00
CA ALA A 471 43.38 1.30 -1.83
C ALA A 471 44.87 1.51 -1.52
N THR A 472 45.70 1.82 -2.53
CA THR A 472 47.12 2.14 -2.32
C THR A 472 47.30 3.53 -1.72
N ASN A 473 46.62 4.54 -2.29
CA ASN A 473 46.67 5.92 -1.80
C ASN A 473 46.14 6.01 -0.36
N LEU A 474 45.04 5.31 -0.06
CA LEU A 474 44.43 5.29 1.27
C LEU A 474 45.36 4.62 2.29
N ALA A 475 45.94 3.47 1.96
CA ALA A 475 46.91 2.80 2.82
C ALA A 475 48.21 3.61 3.02
N GLN A 476 48.63 4.40 2.03
CA GLN A 476 49.73 5.37 2.18
C GLN A 476 49.33 6.52 3.10
N PHE A 477 48.12 7.07 2.97
CA PHE A 477 47.63 8.14 3.84
C PHE A 477 47.60 7.71 5.32
N VAL A 478 47.02 6.55 5.62
CA VAL A 478 46.99 5.95 6.97
C VAL A 478 48.41 5.87 7.57
N LYS A 479 49.38 5.36 6.80
CA LYS A 479 50.77 5.23 7.26
C LYS A 479 51.47 6.58 7.42
N ASN A 480 51.36 7.46 6.43
CA ASN A 480 52.01 8.77 6.41
C ASN A 480 51.47 9.74 7.49
N LYS A 481 50.24 9.52 7.96
CA LYS A 481 49.62 10.28 9.05
C LYS A 481 49.67 9.55 10.40
N GLY A 482 50.33 8.39 10.48
CA GLY A 482 50.47 7.61 11.71
C GLY A 482 49.16 7.02 12.26
N LEU A 483 48.08 7.02 11.47
CA LEU A 483 46.75 6.59 11.91
C LEU A 483 46.70 5.08 12.21
N ASP A 484 45.85 4.66 13.13
CA ASP A 484 45.72 3.26 13.56
C ASP A 484 44.82 2.40 12.68
N GLY A 485 44.04 3.03 11.82
CA GLY A 485 43.24 2.34 10.83
C GLY A 485 42.51 3.28 9.89
N VAL A 486 41.50 2.73 9.22
CA VAL A 486 40.58 3.45 8.35
C VAL A 486 39.21 2.81 8.38
N ASP A 487 38.18 3.63 8.53
CA ASP A 487 36.78 3.23 8.33
C ASP A 487 36.32 3.66 6.94
N ILE A 488 35.51 2.83 6.29
CA ILE A 488 34.94 3.11 4.97
C ILE A 488 33.42 3.23 5.07
N ASP A 489 32.97 4.47 4.94
CA ASP A 489 31.59 4.91 5.06
C ASP A 489 30.99 5.12 3.65
N TRP A 490 30.49 4.04 3.04
CA TRP A 490 29.86 4.07 1.71
C TRP A 490 28.35 3.84 1.82
N GLU A 491 27.60 4.94 1.71
CA GLU A 491 26.14 4.97 1.77
C GLU A 491 25.52 5.19 0.37
N TYR A 492 24.86 4.21 -0.27
CA TYR A 492 24.89 2.76 -0.01
C TYR A 492 25.14 1.98 -1.32
N PRO A 493 26.08 1.02 -1.35
CA PRO A 493 26.34 0.19 -2.54
C PRO A 493 25.08 -0.60 -2.93
N GLY A 494 24.72 -0.55 -4.22
CA GLY A 494 23.57 -1.29 -4.74
C GLY A 494 22.18 -0.72 -4.42
N ALA A 495 22.07 0.49 -3.84
CA ALA A 495 20.79 1.16 -3.63
C ALA A 495 20.16 1.64 -4.96
N PRO A 496 19.00 1.12 -5.40
CA PRO A 496 18.36 1.48 -6.67
C PRO A 496 17.49 2.74 -6.58
N ASP A 497 17.05 3.11 -5.38
CA ASP A 497 15.97 4.06 -5.09
C ASP A 497 16.44 5.48 -4.76
N ILE A 498 17.72 5.65 -4.40
CA ILE A 498 18.32 6.97 -4.20
C ILE A 498 18.91 7.44 -5.54
N LEU A 499 18.36 8.52 -6.09
CA LEU A 499 18.72 9.05 -7.41
C LEU A 499 19.53 10.36 -7.31
N ILE A 500 20.63 10.43 -8.06
CA ILE A 500 21.40 11.67 -8.30
C ILE A 500 21.40 11.92 -9.80
N GLY A 501 20.94 13.10 -10.24
CA GLY A 501 20.81 13.42 -11.67
C GLY A 501 19.87 12.48 -12.43
N GLY A 502 18.89 11.86 -11.74
CA GLY A 502 17.99 10.86 -12.31
C GLY A 502 18.61 9.46 -12.49
N GLN A 503 19.81 9.21 -11.96
CA GLN A 503 20.48 7.90 -11.99
C GLN A 503 20.63 7.32 -10.57
N PRO A 504 20.40 6.02 -10.36
CA PRO A 504 20.65 5.37 -9.07
C PRO A 504 22.11 5.50 -8.62
N ILE A 505 22.32 5.79 -7.34
CA ILE A 505 23.67 5.86 -6.75
C ILE A 505 24.38 4.51 -6.68
N GLY A 506 23.61 3.41 -6.66
CA GLY A 506 24.10 2.05 -6.55
C GLY A 506 23.54 1.12 -7.64
N LYS A 507 24.30 0.08 -7.97
CA LYS A 507 24.01 -0.89 -9.02
C LYS A 507 24.09 -2.34 -8.51
N PRO A 508 23.36 -3.30 -9.12
CA PRO A 508 23.50 -4.72 -8.82
C PRO A 508 24.96 -5.18 -8.95
N GLY A 509 25.51 -5.71 -7.86
CA GLY A 509 26.90 -6.20 -7.81
C GLY A 509 27.89 -5.30 -7.06
N ASP A 510 27.52 -4.06 -6.71
CA ASP A 510 28.41 -3.12 -6.01
C ASP A 510 28.98 -3.70 -4.71
N GLY A 511 28.19 -4.39 -3.89
CA GLY A 511 28.69 -5.00 -2.64
C GLY A 511 29.75 -6.09 -2.87
N VAL A 512 29.73 -6.78 -4.02
CA VAL A 512 30.79 -7.72 -4.41
C VAL A 512 32.04 -6.98 -4.87
N ALA A 513 31.89 -5.84 -5.56
CA ALA A 513 33.01 -4.96 -5.87
C ALA A 513 33.61 -4.33 -4.59
N TYR A 514 32.78 -3.97 -3.62
CA TYR A 514 33.17 -3.42 -2.33
C TYR A 514 33.98 -4.44 -1.51
N LEU A 515 33.51 -5.69 -1.39
CA LEU A 515 34.28 -6.77 -0.78
C LEU A 515 35.67 -6.94 -1.44
N ARG A 516 35.76 -6.91 -2.77
CA ARG A 516 37.03 -6.96 -3.50
C ARG A 516 37.94 -5.77 -3.18
N PHE A 517 37.37 -4.59 -2.91
CA PHE A 517 38.11 -3.40 -2.47
C PHE A 517 38.64 -3.59 -1.05
N LEU A 518 37.82 -4.03 -0.11
CA LEU A 518 38.21 -4.26 1.29
C LEU A 518 39.33 -5.32 1.41
N ILE A 519 39.27 -6.41 0.62
CA ILE A 519 40.38 -7.38 0.50
C ILE A 519 41.67 -6.69 -0.01
N THR A 520 41.54 -5.83 -1.02
CA THR A 520 42.68 -5.09 -1.60
C THR A 520 43.25 -4.07 -0.59
N LEU A 521 42.41 -3.48 0.27
CA LEU A 521 42.80 -2.51 1.28
C LEU A 521 43.46 -3.19 2.50
N LYS A 522 42.82 -4.21 3.09
CA LYS A 522 43.36 -4.93 4.25
C LYS A 522 44.72 -5.57 3.96
N SER A 523 44.92 -6.13 2.77
CA SER A 523 46.24 -6.68 2.37
C SER A 523 47.39 -5.66 2.40
N LYS A 524 47.09 -4.35 2.33
CA LYS A 524 48.04 -3.23 2.43
C LYS A 524 48.17 -2.66 3.85
N LEU A 525 47.25 -3.03 4.75
CA LEU A 525 47.06 -2.52 6.11
C LEU A 525 47.02 -3.66 7.14
N GLN A 526 47.89 -4.66 7.01
CA GLN A 526 47.86 -5.88 7.84
C GLN A 526 47.91 -5.60 9.35
N ASN A 527 48.73 -4.63 9.78
CA ASN A 527 48.90 -4.24 11.19
C ASN A 527 48.11 -2.96 11.56
N LYS A 528 47.04 -2.66 10.83
CA LYS A 528 46.18 -1.50 11.04
C LYS A 528 44.71 -1.93 10.89
N SER A 529 43.80 -1.27 11.58
CA SER A 529 42.38 -1.62 11.47
C SER A 529 41.79 -1.14 10.13
N VAL A 530 40.90 -1.95 9.59
CA VAL A 530 40.00 -1.62 8.49
C VAL A 530 38.60 -1.95 9.00
N SER A 531 37.69 -1.00 8.88
CA SER A 531 36.28 -1.17 9.24
C SER A 531 35.38 -0.57 8.16
N ILE A 532 34.07 -0.82 8.28
CA ILE A 532 33.06 -0.15 7.47
C ILE A 532 31.91 0.33 8.34
N ALA A 533 31.25 1.39 7.91
CA ALA A 533 29.87 1.66 8.30
C ALA A 533 28.91 0.80 7.44
N ALA A 534 27.83 0.31 8.07
CA ALA A 534 26.80 -0.51 7.43
C ALA A 534 25.41 -0.12 7.94
N PRO A 535 24.39 -0.02 7.05
CA PRO A 535 23.02 0.29 7.46
C PRO A 535 22.38 -0.89 8.21
N VAL A 536 21.46 -0.62 9.14
CA VAL A 536 20.62 -1.69 9.75
C VAL A 536 19.34 -1.99 8.96
N SER A 537 18.93 -1.09 8.05
CA SER A 537 17.82 -1.37 7.14
C SER A 537 18.18 -2.51 6.20
N TYR A 538 17.39 -3.59 6.21
CA TYR A 538 17.54 -4.73 5.30
C TYR A 538 17.57 -4.29 3.82
N TRP A 539 16.79 -3.26 3.47
CA TRP A 539 16.67 -2.78 2.10
C TRP A 539 18.02 -2.37 1.50
N TYR A 540 18.86 -1.68 2.26
CA TYR A 540 20.21 -1.31 1.85
C TYR A 540 21.25 -2.38 2.23
N LEU A 541 21.10 -3.04 3.38
CA LEU A 541 22.06 -4.04 3.87
C LEU A 541 22.12 -5.29 2.98
N LYS A 542 21.03 -5.68 2.31
CA LYS A 542 20.96 -6.90 1.46
C LYS A 542 21.98 -6.91 0.30
N ALA A 543 22.49 -5.75 -0.10
CA ALA A 543 23.53 -5.64 -1.12
C ALA A 543 24.93 -5.99 -0.60
N PHE A 544 25.16 -5.90 0.71
CA PHE A 544 26.45 -6.14 1.35
C PHE A 544 26.63 -7.64 1.65
N PRO A 545 27.71 -8.30 1.14
CA PRO A 545 28.06 -9.66 1.55
C PRO A 545 28.73 -9.65 2.95
N ILE A 546 27.95 -9.32 3.99
CA ILE A 546 28.42 -9.07 5.36
C ILE A 546 29.23 -10.24 5.94
N ASP A 547 28.82 -11.47 5.67
CA ASP A 547 29.53 -12.69 6.07
C ASP A 547 30.99 -12.72 5.58
N LYS A 548 31.19 -12.36 4.30
CA LYS A 548 32.51 -12.34 3.64
C LYS A 548 33.29 -11.07 3.97
N ILE A 549 32.61 -9.96 4.24
CA ILE A 549 33.23 -8.72 4.68
C ILE A 549 33.82 -8.90 6.09
N ALA A 550 33.02 -9.42 7.03
CA ALA A 550 33.45 -9.69 8.40
C ALA A 550 34.61 -10.70 8.50
N ALA A 551 34.77 -11.59 7.53
CA ALA A 551 35.92 -12.50 7.43
C ALA A 551 37.22 -11.82 6.93
N VAL A 552 37.19 -10.53 6.57
CA VAL A 552 38.31 -9.79 5.96
C VAL A 552 38.70 -8.56 6.77
N ILE A 553 37.73 -7.83 7.32
CA ILE A 553 37.95 -6.58 8.06
C ILE A 553 37.89 -6.81 9.57
N ASP A 554 38.32 -5.83 10.38
CA ASP A 554 38.47 -6.02 11.83
C ASP A 554 37.15 -5.88 12.59
N TYR A 555 36.26 -4.98 12.15
CA TYR A 555 34.93 -4.79 12.72
C TYR A 555 33.97 -4.05 11.75
N ILE A 556 32.67 -4.09 12.05
CA ILE A 556 31.60 -3.40 11.32
C ILE A 556 30.89 -2.44 12.28
N VAL A 557 30.66 -1.20 11.84
CA VAL A 557 29.88 -0.19 12.55
C VAL A 557 28.46 -0.19 12.00
N TYR A 558 27.48 -0.59 12.81
CA TYR A 558 26.08 -0.54 12.40
C TYR A 558 25.47 0.85 12.69
N ILE A 559 25.07 1.53 11.60
CA ILE A 559 24.39 2.83 11.63
C ILE A 559 23.00 2.59 12.25
N THR A 560 22.87 2.90 13.54
CA THR A 560 21.71 2.61 14.42
C THR A 560 21.00 3.89 14.87
N TYR A 561 21.09 4.92 14.05
CA TYR A 561 20.43 6.22 14.16
C TYR A 561 19.78 6.56 12.82
N ASP A 562 19.07 7.71 12.75
CA ASP A 562 18.34 8.17 11.56
C ASP A 562 17.36 7.12 10.98
N LEU A 563 16.79 6.30 11.86
CA LEU A 563 15.81 5.25 11.51
C LEU A 563 14.43 5.82 11.16
N TYR A 564 14.12 7.01 11.68
CA TYR A 564 12.90 7.78 11.45
C TYR A 564 13.25 9.26 11.38
N GLY A 565 12.54 10.03 10.56
CA GLY A 565 12.81 11.45 10.38
C GLY A 565 11.75 12.18 9.58
N GLN A 566 12.05 13.40 9.15
CA GLN A 566 11.08 14.26 8.47
C GLN A 566 10.65 13.73 7.08
N TRP A 567 11.40 12.78 6.50
CA TRP A 567 11.02 12.04 5.28
C TRP A 567 9.82 11.11 5.49
N ASP A 568 9.48 10.74 6.73
CA ASP A 568 8.31 9.90 7.04
C ASP A 568 6.99 10.69 7.09
N TYR A 569 7.04 12.03 7.02
CA TYR A 569 5.84 12.86 7.09
C TYR A 569 4.87 12.59 5.93
N GLY A 570 3.65 12.17 6.26
CA GLY A 570 2.61 11.79 5.31
C GLY A 570 2.66 10.32 4.89
N ASN A 571 3.68 9.56 5.27
CA ASN A 571 3.77 8.13 4.98
C ASN A 571 2.88 7.32 5.92
N VAL A 572 1.74 6.83 5.41
CA VAL A 572 0.79 6.00 6.17
C VAL A 572 1.38 4.66 6.64
N ASN A 573 2.50 4.22 6.07
CA ASN A 573 3.20 2.99 6.45
C ASN A 573 4.34 3.23 7.47
N ALA A 574 4.65 4.48 7.82
CA ALA A 574 5.73 4.77 8.78
C ALA A 574 5.33 4.50 10.23
N PHE A 575 4.03 4.52 10.56
CA PHE A 575 3.55 4.30 11.92
C PHE A 575 2.12 3.71 11.94
N ASP A 576 1.99 2.46 12.36
CA ASP A 576 0.72 1.68 12.38
C ASP A 576 -0.46 2.41 13.06
N SER A 577 -0.18 3.27 14.06
CA SER A 577 -1.18 4.05 14.79
C SER A 577 -1.43 5.45 14.19
N CYS A 578 -0.98 5.72 12.96
CA CYS A 578 -1.14 7.01 12.28
C CYS A 578 -1.80 6.86 10.90
N PRO A 579 -3.14 6.74 10.81
CA PRO A 579 -3.88 6.58 9.55
C PRO A 579 -3.68 7.72 8.54
N SER A 580 -3.19 8.89 8.97
CA SER A 580 -2.94 10.05 8.12
C SER A 580 -1.49 10.18 7.64
N GLY A 581 -0.56 9.37 8.17
CA GLY A 581 0.89 9.58 8.08
C GLY A 581 1.43 10.88 8.72
N LYS A 582 0.59 11.73 9.32
CA LYS A 582 0.91 13.12 9.69
C LYS A 582 1.04 13.41 11.19
N TYR A 583 1.06 12.38 12.04
CA TYR A 583 1.16 12.56 13.50
C TYR A 583 2.58 12.87 13.99
N ILE A 584 3.61 12.52 13.22
CA ILE A 584 4.98 12.96 13.46
C ILE A 584 5.22 14.20 12.60
N ARG A 585 5.56 15.33 13.23
CA ARG A 585 5.87 16.58 12.55
C ARG A 585 7.12 17.17 13.19
N SER A 586 8.22 17.21 12.43
CA SER A 586 9.50 17.79 12.86
C SER A 586 9.81 18.99 11.98
N HIS A 587 9.65 20.22 12.48
CA HIS A 587 10.22 21.36 11.76
C HIS A 587 11.75 21.36 11.96
N ALA A 588 12.48 21.48 10.84
CA ALA A 588 13.94 21.36 10.71
C ALA A 588 14.52 19.94 10.95
N GLY A 589 15.72 19.72 10.40
CA GLY A 589 16.27 18.37 10.16
C GLY A 589 17.03 17.73 11.32
N TYR A 590 17.85 18.48 12.05
CA TYR A 590 18.58 17.99 13.23
C TYR A 590 18.95 19.15 14.16
N ILE A 591 19.13 18.85 15.44
CA ILE A 591 19.57 19.77 16.50
C ILE A 591 20.55 19.03 17.42
N SER A 592 21.61 19.70 17.89
CA SER A 592 22.65 19.05 18.70
C SER A 592 22.22 18.81 20.15
N ASN A 593 22.85 17.86 20.83
CA ASN A 593 22.67 17.67 22.28
C ASN A 593 23.09 18.94 23.06
N ALA A 594 24.06 19.71 22.56
CA ALA A 594 24.46 20.99 23.15
C ALA A 594 23.31 22.02 23.13
N GLU A 595 22.61 22.14 21.99
CA GLU A 595 21.47 23.05 21.80
C GLU A 595 20.21 22.58 22.52
N ILE A 596 19.91 21.27 22.52
CA ILE A 596 18.82 20.69 23.32
C ILE A 596 19.03 21.03 24.80
N ASN A 597 20.24 20.85 25.32
CA ASN A 597 20.58 21.21 26.70
C ASN A 597 20.53 22.74 26.94
N LYS A 598 20.80 23.59 25.94
CA LYS A 598 20.61 25.05 26.00
C LYS A 598 19.12 25.39 26.17
N ILE A 599 18.25 24.80 25.37
CA ILE A 599 16.79 24.97 25.43
C ILE A 599 16.24 24.50 26.79
N ILE A 600 16.55 23.28 27.21
CA ILE A 600 16.09 22.72 28.50
C ILE A 600 16.51 23.62 29.68
N ARG A 601 17.73 24.17 29.67
CA ARG A 601 18.23 25.07 30.73
C ARG A 601 17.59 26.46 30.71
N ARG A 602 17.13 26.97 29.56
CA ARG A 602 16.40 28.26 29.50
C ARG A 602 15.05 28.19 30.21
N GLY A 603 14.41 27.03 30.23
CA GLY A 603 13.10 26.83 30.88
C GLY A 603 11.94 27.52 30.14
N ASP A 604 12.13 27.88 28.87
CA ASP A 604 11.21 28.61 27.99
C ASP A 604 10.07 27.73 27.41
N GLY A 605 9.56 26.80 28.22
CA GLY A 605 8.42 25.94 27.88
C GLY A 605 8.77 24.55 27.34
N ALA A 606 10.05 24.20 27.27
CA ALA A 606 10.49 22.84 26.96
C ALA A 606 9.98 21.81 28.00
N ARG A 607 9.43 20.70 27.52
CA ARG A 607 8.98 19.57 28.34
C ARG A 607 9.72 18.31 27.93
N THR A 608 10.38 17.64 28.86
CA THR A 608 11.10 16.39 28.58
C THR A 608 10.46 15.18 29.25
N PHE A 609 10.55 14.02 28.61
CA PHE A 609 10.17 12.72 29.16
C PHE A 609 10.98 11.60 28.50
N HIS A 610 10.95 10.41 29.10
CA HIS A 610 11.61 9.22 28.58
C HIS A 610 10.56 8.20 28.14
N ASP A 611 10.64 7.71 26.91
CA ASP A 611 9.89 6.53 26.48
C ASP A 611 10.70 5.27 26.78
N GLY A 612 10.27 4.54 27.80
CA GLY A 612 10.87 3.26 28.18
C GLY A 612 10.64 2.12 27.19
N GLY A 613 9.68 2.26 26.26
CA GLY A 613 9.42 1.26 25.21
C GLY A 613 10.51 1.25 24.13
N SER A 614 10.91 2.44 23.66
CA SER A 614 12.02 2.62 22.71
C SER A 614 13.37 2.94 23.36
N ASN A 615 13.42 3.13 24.69
CA ASN A 615 14.58 3.60 25.44
C ASN A 615 15.14 4.90 24.82
N THR A 616 14.28 5.92 24.70
CA THR A 616 14.54 7.18 23.98
C THR A 616 14.12 8.38 24.84
N ASP A 617 14.92 9.44 24.83
CA ASP A 617 14.55 10.70 25.48
C ASP A 617 13.86 11.63 24.49
N ILE A 618 12.81 12.31 24.95
CA ILE A 618 11.94 13.14 24.11
C ILE A 618 11.85 14.53 24.72
N MET A 619 11.97 15.56 23.88
CA MET A 619 11.64 16.94 24.23
C MET A 619 10.49 17.43 23.34
N LEU A 620 9.48 18.04 23.96
CA LEU A 620 8.45 18.83 23.29
C LEU A 620 8.75 20.31 23.50
N TYR A 621 8.82 21.09 22.42
CA TYR A 621 9.16 22.50 22.47
C TYR A 621 8.45 23.27 21.35
N GLN A 622 7.73 24.35 21.69
CA GLN A 622 6.97 25.21 20.77
C GLN A 622 5.99 24.51 19.79
N GLY A 623 5.61 23.26 20.06
CA GLY A 623 4.74 22.45 19.19
C GLY A 623 5.48 21.41 18.35
N ASP A 624 6.82 21.44 18.36
CA ASP A 624 7.69 20.44 17.76
C ASP A 624 8.09 19.33 18.77
N TYR A 625 8.52 18.21 18.21
CA TYR A 625 9.04 17.03 18.90
C TYR A 625 10.50 16.80 18.54
N VAL A 626 11.34 16.52 19.53
CA VAL A 626 12.75 16.18 19.35
C VAL A 626 13.05 14.85 20.04
N SER A 627 13.46 13.85 19.25
CA SER A 627 14.02 12.59 19.74
C SER A 627 15.51 12.75 20.00
N TYR A 628 15.99 12.35 21.17
CA TYR A 628 17.41 12.45 21.54
C TYR A 628 17.83 11.40 22.57
N MET A 629 19.08 11.48 23.02
CA MET A 629 19.60 10.63 24.10
C MET A 629 20.47 11.44 25.07
N THR A 630 20.04 11.45 26.33
CA THR A 630 20.84 11.84 27.50
C THR A 630 22.02 10.89 27.71
N LEU A 631 22.98 11.29 28.54
CA LEU A 631 24.10 10.42 28.92
C LEU A 631 23.61 9.13 29.61
N THR A 632 22.51 9.18 30.37
CA THR A 632 21.89 8.03 31.02
C THR A 632 21.41 7.02 29.97
N THR A 633 20.60 7.45 29.00
CA THR A 633 20.07 6.62 27.91
C THR A 633 21.17 6.07 27.00
N LYS A 634 22.24 6.84 26.75
CA LYS A 634 23.43 6.31 26.06
C LYS A 634 24.13 5.22 26.88
N ASN A 635 24.19 5.34 28.20
CA ASN A 635 24.83 4.36 29.06
C ASN A 635 23.98 3.08 29.22
N THR A 636 22.65 3.16 29.24
CA THR A 636 21.79 1.96 29.21
C THR A 636 21.96 1.19 27.91
N ARG A 637 21.86 1.85 26.75
CA ARG A 637 22.10 1.21 25.44
C ARG A 637 23.50 0.58 25.32
N ARG A 638 24.54 1.20 25.90
CA ARG A 638 25.89 0.58 25.98
C ARG A 638 25.92 -0.68 26.85
N ALA A 639 25.17 -0.72 27.96
CA ALA A 639 25.05 -1.91 28.78
C ALA A 639 24.34 -3.04 28.00
N ASP A 640 23.29 -2.70 27.25
CA ASP A 640 22.57 -3.65 26.38
C ASP A 640 23.51 -4.22 25.31
N PHE A 641 24.21 -3.37 24.55
CA PHE A 641 25.17 -3.81 23.52
C PHE A 641 26.29 -4.69 24.11
N LYS A 642 26.79 -4.35 25.31
CA LYS A 642 27.78 -5.17 26.01
C LYS A 642 27.21 -6.54 26.44
N GLY A 643 25.97 -6.58 26.93
CA GLY A 643 25.26 -7.83 27.27
C GLY A 643 24.92 -8.71 26.05
N LEU A 644 24.87 -8.09 24.86
CA LEU A 644 24.68 -8.75 23.56
C LEU A 644 26.01 -9.13 22.88
N ASN A 645 27.14 -9.06 23.58
CA ASN A 645 28.49 -9.39 23.10
C ASN A 645 29.00 -8.53 21.92
N PHE A 646 28.48 -7.32 21.71
CA PHE A 646 29.05 -6.39 20.73
C PHE A 646 30.45 -5.91 21.14
N ALA A 647 31.29 -5.63 20.13
CA ALA A 647 32.66 -5.16 20.32
C ALA A 647 32.76 -3.81 21.05
N GLY A 648 31.76 -2.93 20.91
CA GLY A 648 31.83 -1.58 21.45
C GLY A 648 30.64 -0.70 21.06
N SER A 649 30.80 0.61 21.24
CA SER A 649 29.83 1.65 20.83
C SER A 649 30.53 2.86 20.23
N ILE A 650 29.87 3.54 19.28
CA ILE A 650 30.34 4.76 18.62
C ILE A 650 29.27 5.85 18.79
N ASP A 651 29.70 7.08 19.08
CA ASP A 651 28.82 8.25 19.22
C ASP A 651 28.98 9.17 17.99
N TRP A 652 27.94 9.28 17.15
CA TRP A 652 27.87 10.32 16.11
C TRP A 652 27.12 11.56 16.65
N ALA A 653 27.70 12.75 16.71
CA ALA A 653 29.13 13.05 16.78
C ALA A 653 29.47 13.67 18.16
N ILE A 654 30.74 13.59 18.55
CA ILE A 654 31.21 13.92 19.91
C ILE A 654 31.24 15.43 20.19
N ASP A 655 31.42 16.23 19.15
CA ASP A 655 31.36 17.70 19.12
C ASP A 655 29.93 18.23 19.28
N LEU A 656 28.91 17.43 18.97
CA LEU A 656 27.50 17.79 19.15
C LEU A 656 26.99 17.59 20.60
N GLN A 657 27.83 17.14 21.54
CA GLN A 657 27.37 16.79 22.90
C GLN A 657 27.26 17.99 23.84
N ALA A 658 28.19 18.94 23.75
CA ALA A 658 28.25 20.14 24.58
C ALA A 658 29.06 21.23 23.87
N PHE A 659 28.83 22.50 24.21
CA PHE A 659 29.72 23.58 23.80
C PHE A 659 31.06 23.45 24.53
N ILE A 660 32.16 23.54 23.77
CA ILE A 660 33.55 23.57 24.26
C ILE A 660 34.09 25.01 24.30
N SER A 661 35.25 25.22 24.92
CA SER A 661 35.96 26.52 25.00
C SER A 661 35.92 27.29 23.69
N ASP A 662 36.30 26.63 22.60
CA ASP A 662 36.46 27.19 21.26
C ASP A 662 35.12 27.73 20.72
N ASN A 663 33.97 27.18 21.16
CA ASN A 663 32.67 27.71 20.79
C ASN A 663 32.33 29.02 21.53
N PHE A 664 32.75 29.16 22.78
CA PHE A 664 32.57 30.37 23.57
C PHE A 664 33.55 31.48 23.15
N GLU A 665 34.76 31.11 22.69
CA GLU A 665 35.77 32.06 22.23
C GLU A 665 35.64 32.44 20.75
N SER A 666 34.90 31.68 19.94
CA SER A 666 34.72 31.96 18.51
C SER A 666 34.00 33.31 18.29
N ALA A 667 34.68 34.26 17.65
CA ALA A 667 34.13 35.56 17.33
C ALA A 667 32.85 35.48 16.49
N SER A 668 31.82 36.23 16.88
CA SER A 668 30.50 36.24 16.25
C SER A 668 30.32 37.29 15.15
N GLY A 669 29.20 37.18 14.43
CA GLY A 669 28.89 37.94 13.21
C GLY A 669 29.23 37.16 11.94
N ASN A 670 28.30 37.10 10.98
CA ASN A 670 28.50 36.42 9.69
C ASN A 670 28.94 37.40 8.59
N GLY A 671 28.56 38.66 8.71
CA GLY A 671 28.94 39.71 7.76
C GLY A 671 30.29 40.35 8.03
N ALA A 672 31.00 40.67 6.95
CA ALA A 672 32.01 41.73 6.97
C ALA A 672 31.29 43.09 6.91
N PRO A 673 31.88 44.20 7.43
CA PRO A 673 31.29 45.53 7.35
C PRO A 673 30.84 45.88 5.92
N GLY A 674 29.64 46.46 5.79
CA GLY A 674 29.03 46.79 4.50
C GLY A 674 28.36 45.62 3.75
N LYS A 675 28.38 44.38 4.26
CA LYS A 675 27.45 43.34 3.81
C LYS A 675 26.07 43.52 4.43
N GLU A 676 25.05 42.88 3.86
CA GLU A 676 23.73 42.80 4.47
C GLU A 676 23.73 41.78 5.63
N GLY A 677 23.19 42.17 6.77
CA GLY A 677 23.00 41.35 7.96
C GLY A 677 21.96 41.97 8.88
N CYS A 678 21.81 41.49 10.11
CA CYS A 678 20.89 42.15 11.04
C CYS A 678 21.45 43.52 11.46
N VAL A 679 20.56 44.53 11.54
CA VAL A 679 20.89 45.88 12.04
C VAL A 679 19.96 46.35 13.16
N MET A 680 18.85 45.63 13.41
CA MET A 680 17.90 45.95 14.48
C MET A 680 17.17 44.69 14.96
N GLY A 681 17.21 44.44 16.26
CA GLY A 681 16.45 43.38 16.92
C GLY A 681 15.29 43.90 17.76
N ARG A 682 14.34 43.02 18.05
CA ARG A 682 13.36 43.18 19.13
C ARG A 682 13.90 42.47 20.37
N ASP A 683 13.87 43.14 21.51
CA ASP A 683 14.08 42.54 22.83
C ASP A 683 12.97 41.53 23.13
N GLU A 684 13.35 40.28 23.43
CA GLU A 684 12.42 39.21 23.82
C GLU A 684 12.52 38.89 25.33
N SER A 685 13.31 39.65 26.10
CA SER A 685 13.49 39.48 27.55
C SER A 685 13.09 40.72 28.35
N VAL A 686 13.17 40.63 29.68
CA VAL A 686 12.88 41.75 30.59
C VAL A 686 14.19 42.49 30.92
N ASN A 687 14.37 43.65 30.30
CA ASN A 687 15.50 44.60 30.45
C ASN A 687 16.78 44.34 29.62
N SER A 688 16.74 43.54 28.54
CA SER A 688 17.90 43.44 27.62
C SER A 688 17.89 44.41 26.44
N GLY A 689 16.88 45.28 26.31
CA GLY A 689 16.67 46.10 25.11
C GLY A 689 17.84 46.97 24.65
N TYR A 690 18.63 47.53 25.57
CA TYR A 690 19.86 48.25 25.21
C TYR A 690 20.95 47.32 24.68
N LEU A 691 21.14 46.16 25.32
CA LEU A 691 22.09 45.15 24.90
C LEU A 691 21.71 44.60 23.51
N CYS A 692 20.41 44.37 23.31
CA CYS A 692 19.83 43.89 22.07
C CYS A 692 19.97 44.91 20.92
N ALA A 693 19.64 46.18 21.16
CA ALA A 693 19.80 47.24 20.18
C ALA A 693 21.28 47.49 19.83
N PHE A 694 22.18 47.42 20.82
CA PHE A 694 23.61 47.54 20.61
C PHE A 694 24.17 46.38 19.78
N SER A 695 23.92 45.14 20.20
CA SER A 695 24.53 43.97 19.59
C SER A 695 24.00 43.71 18.18
N CYS A 696 22.67 43.80 17.98
CA CYS A 696 22.04 43.59 16.68
C CYS A 696 22.46 44.61 15.62
N LYS A 697 23.03 45.76 16.01
CA LYS A 697 23.56 46.76 15.08
C LYS A 697 24.79 46.27 14.30
N TYR A 698 25.52 45.31 14.88
CA TYR A 698 26.79 44.79 14.38
C TYR A 698 26.67 43.34 13.87
N ASP A 699 25.52 42.98 13.26
CA ASP A 699 25.18 41.61 12.82
C ASP A 699 25.23 40.56 13.93
N PHE A 700 25.03 40.98 15.19
CA PHE A 700 25.10 40.08 16.32
C PHE A 700 23.88 40.20 17.25
N CYS A 701 22.78 39.55 16.89
CA CYS A 701 21.64 39.36 17.79
C CYS A 701 21.83 38.07 18.61
N PRO A 702 21.97 38.13 19.95
CA PRO A 702 21.89 36.94 20.79
C PRO A 702 20.49 36.34 20.71
N ASP A 703 20.35 35.11 20.21
CA ASP A 703 19.07 34.37 20.18
C ASP A 703 18.54 34.01 21.58
N SER A 704 19.23 34.42 22.63
CA SER A 704 18.78 34.40 24.04
C SER A 704 18.01 35.65 24.45
N LEU A 705 18.17 36.76 23.73
CA LEU A 705 17.71 38.10 24.13
C LEU A 705 16.93 38.81 23.01
N CYS A 706 17.14 38.42 21.75
CA CYS A 706 16.73 39.18 20.58
C CYS A 706 16.08 38.31 19.50
N SER A 707 15.08 38.86 18.80
CA SER A 707 14.72 38.43 17.45
C SER A 707 15.11 39.49 16.42
N CYS A 708 15.79 39.11 15.32
CA CYS A 708 16.10 40.07 14.26
C CYS A 708 14.82 40.61 13.61
N ARG A 709 14.74 41.93 13.40
CA ARG A 709 13.57 42.61 12.82
C ARG A 709 13.84 43.32 11.51
N VAL A 710 15.06 43.83 11.33
CA VAL A 710 15.45 44.59 10.13
C VAL A 710 16.85 44.14 9.71
N THR A 711 16.98 43.78 8.44
CA THR A 711 18.28 43.58 7.79
C THR A 711 18.73 44.85 7.07
N GLY A 712 20.04 45.04 6.96
CA GLY A 712 20.64 46.22 6.35
C GLY A 712 22.16 46.13 6.27
N PRO A 713 22.84 47.16 5.73
CA PRO A 713 24.29 47.20 5.67
C PRO A 713 24.89 47.30 7.08
N ILE A 714 25.73 46.33 7.42
CA ILE A 714 26.30 46.17 8.76
C ILE A 714 27.35 47.26 9.03
N GLU A 715 27.24 47.94 10.17
CA GLU A 715 28.27 48.88 10.63
C GLU A 715 29.52 48.16 11.16
N PRO A 716 30.72 48.76 11.04
CA PRO A 716 31.91 48.22 11.67
C PRO A 716 31.78 48.27 13.21
N PRO A 717 32.28 47.25 13.94
CA PRO A 717 32.25 47.26 15.40
C PRO A 717 33.05 48.43 15.99
N PRO A 718 32.77 48.85 17.24
CA PRO A 718 33.55 49.87 17.91
C PRO A 718 35.04 49.51 17.98
N PRO A 719 35.96 50.49 17.88
CA PRO A 719 37.39 50.22 18.00
C PRO A 719 37.74 49.73 19.42
N GLU A 720 38.64 48.76 19.49
CA GLU A 720 39.11 48.16 20.74
C GLU A 720 39.80 49.19 21.66
N VAL A 721 39.45 49.16 22.94
CA VAL A 721 40.05 50.02 23.97
C VAL A 721 41.30 49.34 24.51
N LYS A 722 42.47 49.78 24.04
CA LYS A 722 43.77 49.21 24.43
C LYS A 722 44.07 49.42 25.92
N GLY A 723 44.60 48.39 26.59
CA GLY A 723 44.97 48.45 28.00
C GLY A 723 43.86 48.04 28.97
N MET A 724 42.95 47.17 28.52
CA MET A 724 41.92 46.49 29.33
C MET A 724 42.00 44.96 29.16
N ASP A 725 43.20 44.47 28.84
CA ASP A 725 43.50 43.09 28.46
C ASP A 725 43.24 42.06 29.60
N ASP A 726 42.92 42.56 30.80
CA ASP A 726 42.64 41.84 32.05
C ASP A 726 41.13 41.76 32.40
N ILE A 727 40.24 42.41 31.62
CA ILE A 727 38.79 42.41 31.85
C ILE A 727 38.06 41.53 30.84
N ILE A 728 37.73 40.30 31.25
CA ILE A 728 36.92 39.37 30.45
C ILE A 728 35.54 39.22 31.10
N ALA A 729 34.48 39.56 30.37
CA ALA A 729 33.12 39.18 30.74
C ALA A 729 32.86 37.74 30.22
N TRP A 730 32.56 36.83 31.14
CA TRP A 730 32.39 35.40 30.86
C TRP A 730 31.24 34.82 31.69
N ASP A 731 30.35 34.10 31.00
CA ASP A 731 29.21 33.35 31.52
C ASP A 731 29.38 31.89 31.11
N GLU A 732 29.57 30.99 32.08
CA GLU A 732 29.79 29.56 31.83
C GLU A 732 28.59 28.83 31.18
N LEU A 733 27.42 29.48 31.16
CA LEU A 733 26.15 28.92 30.71
C LEU A 733 25.64 29.57 29.41
N ASN A 734 26.11 30.78 29.07
CA ASN A 734 25.60 31.55 27.94
C ASN A 734 26.63 31.78 26.82
N LEU A 735 26.56 30.90 25.82
CA LEU A 735 27.33 30.98 24.57
C LEU A 735 27.27 32.35 23.89
N ASP A 736 26.09 32.95 23.83
CA ASP A 736 25.85 34.15 23.03
C ASP A 736 26.43 35.39 23.75
N LEU A 737 26.39 35.42 25.08
CA LEU A 737 27.05 36.48 25.87
C LEU A 737 28.58 36.42 25.77
N ASN A 738 29.20 35.24 25.82
CA ASN A 738 30.66 35.14 25.70
C ASN A 738 31.15 35.57 24.32
N ARG A 739 30.38 35.24 23.27
CA ARG A 739 30.66 35.66 21.90
C ARG A 739 30.50 37.16 21.70
N LEU A 740 29.56 37.81 22.38
CA LEU A 740 29.40 39.28 22.37
C LEU A 740 30.71 39.98 22.76
N CYS A 741 31.41 39.43 23.74
CA CYS A 741 32.65 39.98 24.28
C CYS A 741 33.89 39.63 23.43
N ARG A 742 33.69 38.95 22.29
CA ARG A 742 34.74 38.52 21.33
C ARG A 742 34.42 38.99 19.90
N THR A 743 33.79 40.16 19.71
CA THR A 743 33.56 40.73 18.37
C THR A 743 34.87 40.84 17.59
N ARG A 744 34.86 40.50 16.28
CA ARG A 744 36.07 40.59 15.44
C ARG A 744 36.58 42.04 15.35
N ALA A 745 37.66 42.33 16.06
CA ALA A 745 38.61 43.35 15.62
C ALA A 745 39.21 42.88 14.27
N GLY A 746 39.37 43.82 13.33
CA GLY A 746 39.88 43.55 11.98
C GLY A 746 41.40 43.52 11.89
#